data_AF-A0A2V8DBC0-F1
#
_entry.id   AF-A0A2V8DBC0-F1
#
_cell.length_a   1.000
_cell.length_b   1.000
_cell.length_c   1.000
_cell.angle_alpha   90.00
_cell.angle_beta   90.00
_cell.angle_gamma   90.00
#
_symmetry.space_group_name_H-M   'P 1'
#
loop_
_entity.id
_entity.type
_entity.pdbx_description
1 polymer ?
#
loop_
_entity_poly.entity_id
_entity_poly.type
_entity_poly.pdbx_seq_one_letter_code
_entity_poly.pdbx_strand_id
1 'polypeptide(L)'
;MLPIISLVRQSALRARLEALENALAAQKHTIDAHEHRLTQLRRDVPAPAPPIPQPPPPPLAAREPVAPPPPPIPAPPVSAPPVTPPMAAVPSPPRAPEKPPGVPPPPRIEPRAASPMLAPDSGRDLTSGPSSLLKAFDWEQLVGVKLFSAVAGVALVLAAIFFLRYSLDRGWLAPAVRVAIGIVVATALLVVCELRAAHRYRVTANALDAAAIAILFSTFFAAHSLWNLIPSTLTFALLALVTVLAVLLSIRHDSIFIALLGLVGGFATPALLSTGENRPIPLFVYLLLLNVGLAWVAVRKKWPVLTILTLALTTSYQWAWVVTFLSSSDLTLGMGIFLVFSVTSFIALTLGRADRGGAMDLALERSGLAASAMPLAFAIFLAAVPRYGVHTGLLFGFLLLIVAGLSAVAVARDDDRLHAIGALATVLVFAIWLATSYSTSGWRMVVAFTVVFAGFYALAPLVADSVRRPFFRSSTPPRPALWGSRLGTRASYAAPVLLFVFPVIVRIEPATASPLVPFAALFVVLALIAWRALATTEAGLYFVAAFFAVAAEASWSATHLVAERLGAAVVLYAAFALFYLGVPLAWRRNGQVMHPRWGGGALLIASLALLLFLAGGPQAAASLWGLALLLAIVDAGLFIESASGAMPLLSAVGAVLSWIVLAVWWDNAAAVVGVLPSLLVLVGLTLVMLGGHAWAHAMSTRAEAPLAEPPFSFRYGVYLALVGQFFLFFVAQNPQWAAPPWPLFGALAVMTLATTAASLNVVMPELHAGGVIAAALVAYSFSRASPGAWAVTSLAAAEVVVAYGVGSLILLTRTRQLPPFAASVGAVAALFAAELGIINASHAAGTSLLAPSTVAHASNVSLILALVWQRQWPYVAQAAVLPAWLAAYTWQHDHPAAADWKGAMTLAAVLYAVFAAYPFVLHRRARDSRDPYVTAVLGSIFFFFAARSALLAGGLQAYIGIIPVTEGAVMALVLRQLLRVQPADERDLGRLALVAAASLSFATVAIPLQLNNQWITIGWALEGAALSWLYRRVPHKGLLYAAGALLGVVFVRLALNPAIFIYEPRGSMRIINWYLYTYLTCGVAMLLSARWLSTTDDRIAPPVPRMSSVLPACAVIVLFILLNVEVADFYASGPEITFRFGVTLAQDLTYTICWLVFGLGLLTAGIYLHNRSGRIAAVALIALTTSKAFLYDLASLGGLYRVGSLVGLAVSLSLVALALQKFVLLAPREQP
;
A
#
# COMPACT_ATOMS: atom_id res chain seq x y z
N MET A 1 11.92 9.04 -10.60
CA MET A 1 12.43 7.71 -10.21
C MET A 1 11.45 6.58 -10.51
N LEU A 2 10.30 6.45 -9.82
CA LEU A 2 9.31 5.39 -10.11
C LEU A 2 8.86 5.21 -11.59
N PRO A 3 8.60 6.26 -12.40
CA PRO A 3 7.99 6.07 -13.73
C PRO A 3 8.91 5.41 -14.79
N ILE A 4 10.24 5.55 -14.65
CA ILE A 4 11.19 4.97 -15.62
C ILE A 4 11.26 3.45 -15.44
N ILE A 5 11.26 2.98 -14.19
CA ILE A 5 11.18 1.55 -13.87
C ILE A 5 9.83 0.97 -14.32
N SER A 6 8.73 1.73 -14.24
CA SER A 6 7.44 1.28 -14.80
C SER A 6 7.42 1.25 -16.33
N LEU A 7 8.12 2.14 -17.03
CA LEU A 7 8.20 2.12 -18.51
C LEU A 7 8.96 0.89 -19.02
N VAL A 8 10.12 0.57 -18.42
CA VAL A 8 10.89 -0.65 -18.76
C VAL A 8 10.13 -1.91 -18.36
N ARG A 9 9.36 -1.89 -17.25
CA ARG A 9 8.41 -2.97 -16.95
C ARG A 9 7.26 -3.05 -17.95
N GLN A 10 6.76 -1.92 -18.46
CA GLN A 10 5.63 -1.89 -19.39
C GLN A 10 5.99 -2.41 -20.78
N SER A 11 7.19 -2.12 -21.31
CA SER A 11 7.65 -2.71 -22.57
C SER A 11 7.80 -4.24 -22.44
N ALA A 12 8.43 -4.71 -21.35
CA ALA A 12 8.53 -6.14 -21.04
C ALA A 12 7.16 -6.80 -20.79
N LEU A 13 6.19 -6.08 -20.20
CA LEU A 13 4.83 -6.58 -19.98
C LEU A 13 4.03 -6.62 -21.28
N ARG A 14 4.19 -5.63 -22.19
CA ARG A 14 3.55 -5.60 -23.51
C ARG A 14 4.03 -6.75 -24.39
N ALA A 15 5.33 -6.95 -24.52
CA ALA A 15 5.88 -8.10 -25.26
C ALA A 15 5.38 -9.44 -24.70
N ARG A 16 5.17 -9.54 -23.38
CA ARG A 16 4.62 -10.74 -22.73
C ARG A 16 3.10 -10.89 -22.88
N LEU A 17 2.37 -9.77 -23.00
CA LEU A 17 0.94 -9.75 -23.35
C LEU A 17 0.72 -10.14 -24.81
N GLU A 18 1.47 -9.57 -25.75
CA GLU A 18 1.41 -9.94 -27.17
C GLU A 18 1.74 -11.43 -27.37
N ALA A 19 2.74 -11.96 -26.66
CA ALA A 19 3.03 -13.40 -26.66
C ALA A 19 1.88 -14.26 -26.09
N LEU A 20 1.19 -13.78 -25.05
CA LEU A 20 0.03 -14.46 -24.47
C LEU A 20 -1.23 -14.36 -25.35
N GLU A 21 -1.47 -13.23 -26.00
CA GLU A 21 -2.57 -13.02 -26.94
C GLU A 21 -2.39 -13.90 -28.19
N ASN A 22 -1.17 -13.98 -28.74
CA ASN A 22 -0.84 -14.90 -29.83
C ASN A 22 -1.00 -16.38 -29.42
N ALA A 23 -0.59 -16.75 -28.21
CA ALA A 23 -0.81 -18.11 -27.69
C ALA A 23 -2.30 -18.42 -27.47
N LEU A 24 -3.08 -17.47 -26.97
CA LEU A 24 -4.53 -17.59 -26.77
C LEU A 24 -5.27 -17.70 -28.11
N ALA A 25 -4.85 -16.94 -29.13
CA ALA A 25 -5.40 -17.02 -30.48
C ALA A 25 -5.14 -18.40 -31.11
N ALA A 26 -3.92 -18.94 -30.97
CA ALA A 26 -3.58 -20.28 -31.43
C ALA A 26 -4.39 -21.37 -30.69
N GLN A 27 -4.56 -21.23 -29.36
CA GLN A 27 -5.37 -22.16 -28.57
C GLN A 27 -6.85 -22.10 -28.97
N LYS A 28 -7.39 -20.90 -29.24
CA LYS A 28 -8.77 -20.72 -29.72
C LYS A 28 -9.00 -21.39 -31.07
N HIS A 29 -8.10 -21.19 -32.04
CA HIS A 29 -8.14 -21.91 -33.32
C HIS A 29 -8.12 -23.44 -33.15
N THR A 30 -7.41 -23.94 -32.14
CA THR A 30 -7.37 -25.38 -31.82
C THR A 30 -8.70 -25.87 -31.23
N ILE A 31 -9.34 -25.07 -30.38
CA ILE A 31 -10.67 -25.37 -29.82
C ILE A 31 -11.73 -25.36 -30.93
N ASP A 32 -11.76 -24.34 -31.78
CA ASP A 32 -12.70 -24.23 -32.91
C ASP A 32 -12.56 -25.43 -33.87
N ALA A 33 -11.32 -25.90 -34.11
CA ALA A 33 -11.05 -27.11 -34.90
C ALA A 33 -11.55 -28.39 -34.21
N HIS A 34 -11.42 -28.51 -32.88
CA HIS A 34 -11.99 -29.64 -32.13
C HIS A 34 -13.51 -29.61 -32.09
N GLU A 35 -14.14 -28.43 -32.00
CA GLU A 35 -15.60 -28.28 -32.00
C GLU A 35 -16.21 -28.62 -33.37
N HIS A 36 -15.53 -28.26 -34.47
CA HIS A 36 -15.86 -28.75 -35.81
C HIS A 36 -15.72 -30.28 -35.94
N ARG A 37 -14.67 -30.87 -35.37
CA ARG A 37 -14.47 -32.33 -35.40
C ARG A 37 -15.52 -33.08 -34.55
N LEU A 38 -15.93 -32.50 -33.43
CA LEU A 38 -17.03 -33.00 -32.59
C LEU A 38 -18.40 -32.88 -33.29
N THR A 39 -18.66 -31.80 -34.03
CA THR A 39 -19.92 -31.65 -34.79
C THR A 39 -19.98 -32.55 -36.03
N GLN A 40 -18.84 -32.91 -36.63
CA GLN A 40 -18.78 -33.99 -37.63
C GLN A 40 -19.06 -35.36 -36.99
N LEU A 41 -18.32 -35.73 -35.93
CA LEU A 41 -18.54 -37.01 -35.22
C LEU A 41 -19.99 -37.18 -34.73
N ARG A 42 -20.65 -36.08 -34.33
CA ARG A 42 -22.06 -36.10 -33.88
C ARG A 42 -23.08 -36.25 -35.02
N ARG A 43 -22.69 -36.01 -36.28
CA ARG A 43 -23.51 -36.29 -37.47
C ARG A 43 -23.38 -37.74 -37.95
N ASP A 44 -22.25 -38.39 -37.67
CA ASP A 44 -21.95 -39.75 -38.13
C ASP A 44 -22.46 -40.86 -37.18
N VAL A 45 -23.20 -40.52 -36.12
CA VAL A 45 -23.82 -41.49 -35.19
C VAL A 45 -25.23 -41.88 -35.67
N PRO A 46 -25.50 -43.15 -36.03
CA PRO A 46 -26.84 -43.61 -36.41
C PRO A 46 -27.80 -43.70 -35.21
N ALA A 47 -29.10 -43.53 -35.47
CA ALA A 47 -30.14 -43.59 -34.45
C ALA A 47 -30.35 -45.02 -33.87
N PRO A 48 -30.78 -45.16 -32.60
CA PRO A 48 -30.88 -46.46 -31.92
C PRO A 48 -32.12 -47.28 -32.34
N ALA A 49 -31.93 -48.60 -32.42
CA ALA A 49 -32.98 -49.60 -32.64
C ALA A 49 -33.69 -50.03 -31.32
N PRO A 50 -34.92 -50.56 -31.38
CA PRO A 50 -35.71 -50.92 -30.19
C PRO A 50 -35.20 -52.19 -29.45
N PRO A 51 -35.59 -52.38 -28.17
CA PRO A 51 -34.96 -53.39 -27.29
C PRO A 51 -35.48 -54.82 -27.51
N ILE A 52 -34.56 -55.79 -27.37
CA ILE A 52 -34.83 -57.24 -27.38
C ILE A 52 -34.55 -57.82 -25.97
N PRO A 53 -35.29 -58.82 -25.46
CA PRO A 53 -35.12 -59.36 -24.10
C PRO A 53 -33.82 -60.16 -23.91
N GLN A 54 -33.26 -60.13 -22.69
CA GLN A 54 -32.04 -60.87 -22.32
C GLN A 54 -32.33 -62.30 -21.81
N PRO A 55 -31.58 -63.32 -22.25
CA PRO A 55 -31.50 -64.63 -21.59
C PRO A 55 -30.37 -64.70 -20.52
N PRO A 56 -30.38 -65.70 -19.61
CA PRO A 56 -29.50 -65.74 -18.42
C PRO A 56 -28.07 -66.27 -18.70
N PRO A 57 -27.10 -66.05 -17.78
CA PRO A 57 -25.68 -66.37 -18.01
C PRO A 57 -25.27 -67.80 -17.59
N PRO A 58 -24.44 -68.50 -18.41
CA PRO A 58 -23.62 -69.64 -18.00
C PRO A 58 -22.19 -69.21 -17.55
N PRO A 59 -21.36 -70.12 -16.99
CA PRO A 59 -20.40 -69.75 -15.93
C PRO A 59 -18.94 -69.47 -16.35
N LEU A 60 -18.17 -68.95 -15.38
CA LEU A 60 -16.73 -68.67 -15.43
C LEU A 60 -15.86 -69.89 -15.78
N ALA A 61 -14.84 -69.68 -16.63
CA ALA A 61 -13.65 -70.54 -16.71
C ALA A 61 -12.38 -69.76 -17.11
N ALA A 62 -11.42 -69.74 -16.18
CA ALA A 62 -9.96 -69.59 -16.28
C ALA A 62 -9.30 -68.94 -17.52
N ARG A 63 -8.45 -67.93 -17.25
CA ARG A 63 -7.04 -67.93 -17.69
C ARG A 63 -6.11 -67.41 -16.57
N GLU A 64 -4.98 -68.10 -16.43
CA GLU A 64 -3.93 -67.88 -15.43
C GLU A 64 -2.83 -66.90 -15.92
N PRO A 65 -1.84 -66.50 -15.08
CA PRO A 65 -1.18 -65.20 -15.19
C PRO A 65 0.12 -65.18 -16.01
N VAL A 66 0.51 -63.99 -16.46
CA VAL A 66 1.84 -63.68 -17.01
C VAL A 66 2.44 -62.44 -16.30
N ALA A 67 3.76 -62.45 -16.14
CA ALA A 67 4.53 -61.61 -15.20
C ALA A 67 4.57 -60.09 -15.52
N PRO A 68 4.85 -59.24 -14.51
CA PRO A 68 4.93 -57.78 -14.67
C PRO A 68 6.28 -57.30 -15.25
N PRO A 69 6.27 -56.34 -16.19
CA PRO A 69 7.45 -55.56 -16.59
C PRO A 69 7.87 -54.50 -15.54
N PRO A 70 9.07 -53.89 -15.66
CA PRO A 70 9.72 -53.12 -14.60
C PRO A 70 9.11 -51.72 -14.33
N PRO A 71 9.36 -51.12 -13.16
CA PRO A 71 8.79 -49.83 -12.78
C PRO A 71 9.36 -48.65 -13.60
N PRO A 72 8.52 -47.77 -14.15
CA PRO A 72 8.97 -46.48 -14.66
C PRO A 72 9.33 -45.52 -13.50
N ILE A 73 10.38 -44.73 -13.74
CA ILE A 73 10.99 -43.80 -12.77
C ILE A 73 9.98 -42.74 -12.29
N PRO A 74 9.90 -42.43 -10.98
CA PRO A 74 9.06 -41.34 -10.49
C PRO A 74 9.60 -39.97 -10.92
N ALA A 75 8.79 -39.20 -11.66
CA ALA A 75 9.00 -37.77 -11.78
C ALA A 75 8.71 -37.08 -10.42
N PRO A 76 9.42 -36.00 -10.07
CA PRO A 76 9.35 -35.40 -8.73
C PRO A 76 7.99 -34.74 -8.46
N PRO A 77 7.52 -34.74 -7.19
CA PRO A 77 6.31 -34.03 -6.82
C PRO A 77 6.51 -32.51 -6.93
N VAL A 78 5.57 -31.84 -7.61
CA VAL A 78 5.51 -30.37 -7.64
C VAL A 78 5.11 -29.88 -6.25
N SER A 79 6.10 -29.42 -5.50
CA SER A 79 5.93 -28.73 -4.22
C SER A 79 5.18 -27.41 -4.41
N ALA A 80 4.18 -27.16 -3.56
CA ALA A 80 3.57 -25.84 -3.43
C ALA A 80 4.63 -24.76 -3.11
N PRO A 81 4.46 -23.50 -3.58
CA PRO A 81 5.46 -22.46 -3.40
C PRO A 81 5.64 -22.08 -1.91
N PRO A 82 6.88 -21.86 -1.45
CA PRO A 82 7.17 -21.55 -0.06
C PRO A 82 6.92 -20.07 0.27
N VAL A 83 6.40 -19.81 1.47
CA VAL A 83 6.53 -18.51 2.15
C VAL A 83 7.39 -18.73 3.39
N THR A 84 8.65 -18.31 3.32
CA THR A 84 9.58 -18.31 4.46
C THR A 84 9.79 -16.90 5.02
N PRO A 85 10.06 -16.76 6.34
CA PRO A 85 10.26 -15.49 7.04
C PRO A 85 11.80 -15.18 7.06
N PRO A 86 12.45 -14.34 7.94
CA PRO A 86 12.17 -14.07 9.37
C PRO A 86 12.41 -12.64 9.94
N MET A 87 11.88 -12.46 11.16
CA MET A 87 12.41 -11.72 12.34
C MET A 87 12.86 -10.24 12.29
N ALA A 88 12.53 -9.55 13.40
CA ALA A 88 13.01 -8.21 13.77
C ALA A 88 14.29 -8.22 14.63
N ALA A 89 14.99 -7.08 14.72
CA ALA A 89 16.04 -6.78 15.72
C ALA A 89 16.14 -5.27 16.05
N VAL A 90 16.68 -4.93 17.24
CA VAL A 90 16.50 -3.66 18.03
C VAL A 90 17.70 -3.52 19.04
N PRO A 91 18.14 -2.37 19.66
CA PRO A 91 17.76 -0.93 19.63
C PRO A 91 18.94 0.08 19.36
N SER A 92 18.71 1.41 19.49
CA SER A 92 19.72 2.46 19.84
C SER A 92 19.01 3.80 20.28
N PRO A 93 19.63 4.74 21.03
CA PRO A 93 19.68 4.77 22.51
C PRO A 93 19.11 6.11 23.12
N PRO A 94 19.21 6.41 24.45
CA PRO A 94 18.33 7.39 25.11
C PRO A 94 18.87 8.83 25.21
N ARG A 95 17.99 9.79 25.53
CA ARG A 95 18.38 11.11 26.06
C ARG A 95 17.50 11.55 27.23
N ALA A 96 18.16 11.84 28.35
CA ALA A 96 17.68 12.57 29.53
C ALA A 96 18.92 13.28 30.12
N PRO A 97 18.81 14.24 31.06
CA PRO A 97 17.59 14.86 31.63
C PRO A 97 17.57 16.40 31.50
N GLU A 98 16.42 17.05 31.80
CA GLU A 98 16.44 18.41 32.39
C GLU A 98 15.14 18.75 33.15
N LYS A 99 15.26 19.52 34.23
CA LYS A 99 14.20 19.98 35.16
C LYS A 99 14.82 21.02 36.12
N PRO A 100 14.07 21.97 36.73
CA PRO A 100 13.10 22.95 36.22
C PRO A 100 13.60 24.43 36.46
N PRO A 101 12.80 25.46 36.13
CA PRO A 101 12.10 26.26 37.16
C PRO A 101 10.64 26.60 36.72
N GLY A 102 9.73 27.29 37.42
CA GLY A 102 9.66 28.00 38.71
C GLY A 102 8.35 28.83 38.71
N VAL A 103 7.59 28.91 39.81
CA VAL A 103 6.17 29.38 39.86
C VAL A 103 6.01 30.93 39.78
N PRO A 104 4.81 31.49 39.49
CA PRO A 104 3.91 31.94 40.58
C PRO A 104 2.36 31.80 40.34
N PRO A 105 1.53 31.78 41.41
CA PRO A 105 0.05 31.73 41.39
C PRO A 105 -0.61 33.11 41.62
N PRO A 106 -1.92 33.35 41.32
CA PRO A 106 -3.00 33.34 42.37
C PRO A 106 -4.44 33.09 41.76
N PRO A 107 -5.59 33.46 42.40
CA PRO A 107 -5.97 33.62 43.81
C PRO A 107 -7.17 32.73 44.27
N ARG A 108 -7.54 32.83 45.56
CA ARG A 108 -8.65 32.15 46.25
C ARG A 108 -9.75 33.16 46.62
N ILE A 109 -11.03 32.79 46.54
CA ILE A 109 -12.15 33.51 47.20
C ILE A 109 -13.01 32.50 47.97
N GLU A 110 -13.48 32.92 49.15
CA GLU A 110 -14.14 32.13 50.19
C GLU A 110 -15.57 32.70 50.50
N PRO A 111 -16.38 32.20 51.47
CA PRO A 111 -17.77 31.84 51.19
C PRO A 111 -18.83 32.65 51.98
N ARG A 112 -20.13 32.34 51.79
CA ARG A 112 -21.19 32.72 52.75
C ARG A 112 -22.37 31.73 52.81
N ALA A 113 -22.74 31.34 54.04
CA ALA A 113 -23.94 30.55 54.42
C ALA A 113 -25.20 31.46 54.52
N ALA A 114 -26.44 31.04 54.84
CA ALA A 114 -26.97 30.02 55.79
C ALA A 114 -28.51 29.79 55.60
N SER A 115 -29.16 28.71 56.05
CA SER A 115 -28.67 27.39 56.51
C SER A 115 -29.66 26.19 56.34
N PRO A 116 -30.70 25.93 57.20
CA PRO A 116 -31.07 24.54 57.54
C PRO A 116 -32.60 24.22 57.41
N MET A 117 -33.19 23.07 57.78
CA MET A 117 -32.72 21.87 58.51
C MET A 117 -33.56 20.60 58.20
N LEU A 118 -32.95 19.42 57.97
CA LEU A 118 -33.26 18.10 58.58
C LEU A 118 -32.42 16.95 57.94
N ALA A 119 -32.00 15.98 58.76
CA ALA A 119 -31.12 14.84 58.43
C ALA A 119 -31.63 13.59 59.21
N PRO A 120 -30.98 12.39 59.21
CA PRO A 120 -29.86 11.84 58.41
C PRO A 120 -30.30 10.55 57.63
N ASP A 121 -29.49 9.75 56.88
CA ASP A 121 -28.38 8.91 57.36
C ASP A 121 -27.36 8.44 56.29
N SER A 122 -26.09 8.42 56.74
CA SER A 122 -24.92 7.61 56.37
C SER A 122 -24.63 7.13 54.93
N GLY A 123 -23.45 7.54 54.42
CA GLY A 123 -22.43 6.56 54.00
C GLY A 123 -22.21 6.30 52.50
N ARG A 124 -21.48 7.19 51.81
CA ARG A 124 -20.74 6.85 50.57
C ARG A 124 -19.38 7.54 50.52
N ASP A 125 -18.32 6.75 50.61
CA ASP A 125 -16.96 7.22 50.33
C ASP A 125 -16.75 7.48 48.83
N LEU A 126 -16.10 8.60 48.52
CA LEU A 126 -15.63 8.97 47.19
C LEU A 126 -14.10 9.11 47.18
N THR A 127 -13.40 7.98 47.25
CA THR A 127 -11.94 7.91 47.03
C THR A 127 -11.61 6.97 45.87
N SER A 128 -11.70 7.47 44.64
CA SER A 128 -11.23 6.76 43.44
C SER A 128 -10.31 7.63 42.58
N GLY A 129 -9.04 7.71 42.99
CA GLY A 129 -7.94 8.16 42.12
C GLY A 129 -7.46 7.02 41.20
N PRO A 130 -6.89 7.31 40.01
CA PRO A 130 -6.73 6.30 38.96
C PRO A 130 -5.44 5.45 39.10
N SER A 131 -5.57 4.19 39.50
CA SER A 131 -4.44 3.24 39.54
C SER A 131 -4.78 1.78 39.24
N SER A 132 -5.36 1.48 38.07
CA SER A 132 -5.30 0.11 37.49
C SER A 132 -5.65 0.07 35.98
N LEU A 133 -4.92 0.79 35.11
CA LEU A 133 -5.11 0.67 33.64
C LEU A 133 -4.54 -0.62 33.03
N LEU A 134 -3.78 -1.38 33.81
CA LEU A 134 -3.57 -2.81 33.58
C LEU A 134 -4.05 -3.56 34.83
N LYS A 135 -5.35 -3.86 34.90
CA LYS A 135 -5.76 -5.05 35.64
C LYS A 135 -5.03 -6.22 34.99
N ALA A 136 -4.16 -6.88 35.74
CA ALA A 136 -3.54 -8.12 35.28
C ALA A 136 -4.64 -9.04 34.77
N PHE A 137 -4.54 -9.45 33.50
CA PHE A 137 -5.56 -10.29 32.89
C PHE A 137 -5.53 -11.62 33.65
N ASP A 138 -6.64 -11.93 34.32
CA ASP A 138 -6.70 -12.91 35.40
C ASP A 138 -6.74 -14.33 34.82
N TRP A 139 -5.60 -14.79 34.31
CA TRP A 139 -5.42 -16.06 33.61
C TRP A 139 -5.90 -17.24 34.46
N GLU A 140 -5.69 -17.19 35.77
CA GLU A 140 -6.15 -18.20 36.72
C GLU A 140 -7.69 -18.32 36.74
N GLN A 141 -8.40 -17.18 36.74
CA GLN A 141 -9.87 -17.16 36.75
C GLN A 141 -10.48 -17.44 35.37
N LEU A 142 -9.82 -17.04 34.28
CA LEU A 142 -10.35 -17.15 32.92
C LEU A 142 -10.12 -18.53 32.30
N VAL A 143 -8.95 -19.13 32.50
CA VAL A 143 -8.64 -20.50 32.05
C VAL A 143 -9.27 -21.53 32.98
N GLY A 144 -9.16 -21.35 34.31
CA GLY A 144 -9.55 -22.36 35.29
C GLY A 144 -11.07 -22.55 35.45
N VAL A 145 -11.87 -21.48 35.36
CA VAL A 145 -13.31 -21.55 35.66
C VAL A 145 -14.18 -21.20 34.46
N LYS A 146 -13.88 -20.10 33.76
CA LYS A 146 -14.74 -19.62 32.66
C LYS A 146 -14.59 -20.45 31.39
N LEU A 147 -13.38 -20.81 30.98
CA LEU A 147 -13.14 -21.58 29.75
C LEU A 147 -13.73 -23.00 29.83
N PHE A 148 -13.40 -23.76 30.88
CA PHE A 148 -13.90 -25.13 31.03
C PHE A 148 -15.43 -25.19 31.20
N SER A 149 -16.04 -24.23 31.90
CA SER A 149 -17.52 -24.17 32.05
C SER A 149 -18.23 -23.73 30.76
N ALA A 150 -17.67 -22.79 29.99
CA ALA A 150 -18.26 -22.34 28.73
C ALA A 150 -18.24 -23.44 27.64
N VAL A 151 -17.14 -24.20 27.57
CA VAL A 151 -17.01 -25.36 26.66
C VAL A 151 -18.04 -26.45 27.00
N ALA A 152 -18.31 -26.70 28.29
CA ALA A 152 -19.36 -27.62 28.73
C ALA A 152 -20.78 -27.14 28.32
N GLY A 153 -21.07 -25.83 28.43
CA GLY A 153 -22.38 -25.27 28.06
C GLY A 153 -22.70 -25.36 26.56
N VAL A 154 -21.72 -25.09 25.68
CA VAL A 154 -21.90 -25.17 24.23
C VAL A 154 -22.14 -26.63 23.78
N ALA A 155 -21.47 -27.60 24.41
CA ALA A 155 -21.69 -29.02 24.14
C ALA A 155 -23.14 -29.47 24.39
N LEU A 156 -23.83 -28.85 25.37
CA LEU A 156 -25.22 -29.16 25.71
C LEU A 156 -26.22 -28.62 24.68
N VAL A 157 -26.04 -27.39 24.20
CA VAL A 157 -26.97 -26.75 23.24
C VAL A 157 -26.99 -27.49 21.90
N LEU A 158 -25.80 -27.95 21.44
CA LEU A 158 -25.69 -28.70 20.20
C LEU A 158 -26.47 -30.03 20.26
N ALA A 159 -26.50 -30.71 21.42
CA ALA A 159 -27.28 -31.93 21.60
C ALA A 159 -28.80 -31.69 21.41
N ALA A 160 -29.34 -30.55 21.86
CA ALA A 160 -30.76 -30.21 21.70
C ALA A 160 -31.16 -29.89 20.24
N ILE A 161 -30.28 -29.24 19.47
CA ILE A 161 -30.54 -28.93 18.05
C ILE A 161 -30.53 -30.21 17.21
N PHE A 162 -29.60 -31.13 17.48
CA PHE A 162 -29.59 -32.44 16.82
C PHE A 162 -30.82 -33.29 17.17
N PHE A 163 -31.45 -33.07 18.32
CA PHE A 163 -32.71 -33.71 18.71
C PHE A 163 -33.94 -33.11 17.99
N LEU A 164 -34.05 -31.78 17.88
CA LEU A 164 -35.22 -31.15 17.23
C LEU A 164 -35.29 -31.48 15.73
N ARG A 165 -34.13 -31.52 15.05
CA ARG A 165 -34.05 -31.93 13.64
C ARG A 165 -34.51 -33.38 13.44
N TYR A 166 -34.17 -34.27 14.36
CA TYR A 166 -34.57 -35.68 14.33
C TYR A 166 -36.10 -35.89 14.44
N SER A 167 -36.84 -34.91 14.97
CA SER A 167 -38.32 -34.90 14.98
C SER A 167 -38.93 -34.44 13.64
N LEU A 168 -38.30 -33.47 12.95
CA LEU A 168 -38.75 -33.00 11.63
C LEU A 168 -38.73 -34.10 10.57
N ASP A 169 -37.68 -34.93 10.60
CA ASP A 169 -37.50 -36.09 9.69
C ASP A 169 -38.55 -37.21 9.91
N ARG A 170 -39.53 -37.02 10.81
CA ARG A 170 -40.63 -37.96 11.13
C ARG A 170 -42.06 -37.43 10.82
N GLY A 171 -42.22 -36.17 10.40
CA GLY A 171 -43.39 -35.63 9.68
C GLY A 171 -44.76 -35.51 10.40
N TRP A 172 -44.99 -34.44 11.19
CA TRP A 172 -46.14 -34.37 12.14
C TRP A 172 -47.29 -33.33 11.90
N LEU A 173 -47.34 -32.45 10.86
CA LEU A 173 -48.40 -31.39 10.72
C LEU A 173 -48.79 -30.96 9.26
N ALA A 174 -50.05 -30.53 8.99
CA ALA A 174 -50.65 -30.27 7.65
C ALA A 174 -50.98 -28.77 7.27
N PRO A 175 -51.29 -28.38 6.00
CA PRO A 175 -51.26 -26.98 5.51
C PRO A 175 -52.46 -26.03 5.78
N ALA A 176 -53.72 -26.39 5.48
CA ALA A 176 -54.85 -25.43 5.59
C ALA A 176 -55.08 -24.93 7.03
N VAL A 177 -54.79 -25.81 7.99
CA VAL A 177 -54.72 -25.51 9.43
C VAL A 177 -53.74 -24.37 9.74
N ARG A 178 -52.67 -24.20 8.95
CA ARG A 178 -51.66 -23.14 9.12
C ARG A 178 -52.21 -21.77 8.75
N VAL A 179 -53.05 -21.67 7.71
CA VAL A 179 -53.77 -20.43 7.33
C VAL A 179 -54.74 -20.03 8.42
N ALA A 180 -55.55 -20.98 8.89
CA ALA A 180 -56.53 -20.74 9.95
C ALA A 180 -55.86 -20.27 11.26
N ILE A 181 -54.78 -20.94 11.68
CA ILE A 181 -53.96 -20.50 12.82
C ILE A 181 -53.41 -19.09 12.58
N GLY A 182 -52.91 -18.77 11.37
CA GLY A 182 -52.42 -17.44 11.01
C GLY A 182 -53.45 -16.33 11.21
N ILE A 183 -54.65 -16.46 10.61
CA ILE A 183 -55.71 -15.44 10.73
C ILE A 183 -56.19 -15.31 12.18
N VAL A 184 -56.44 -16.44 12.87
CA VAL A 184 -56.94 -16.42 14.25
C VAL A 184 -55.92 -15.78 15.21
N VAL A 185 -54.63 -16.11 15.08
CA VAL A 185 -53.57 -15.47 15.85
C VAL A 185 -53.50 -13.98 15.55
N ALA A 186 -53.52 -13.56 14.28
CA ALA A 186 -53.47 -12.13 13.93
C ALA A 186 -54.64 -11.33 14.50
N THR A 187 -55.88 -11.80 14.30
CA THR A 187 -57.07 -11.09 14.80
C THR A 187 -57.10 -11.07 16.33
N ALA A 188 -56.70 -12.16 16.99
CA ALA A 188 -56.57 -12.18 18.45
C ALA A 188 -55.53 -11.15 18.95
N LEU A 189 -54.40 -11.01 18.26
CA LEU A 189 -53.37 -10.03 18.60
C LEU A 189 -53.86 -8.57 18.47
N LEU A 190 -54.59 -8.21 17.39
CA LEU A 190 -55.19 -6.86 17.26
C LEU A 190 -56.20 -6.58 18.38
N VAL A 191 -57.11 -7.53 18.65
CA VAL A 191 -58.15 -7.36 19.68
C VAL A 191 -57.54 -7.21 21.07
N VAL A 192 -56.48 -7.96 21.40
CA VAL A 192 -55.76 -7.86 22.67
C VAL A 192 -55.08 -6.49 22.85
N CYS A 193 -54.65 -5.82 21.78
CA CYS A 193 -53.97 -4.53 21.85
C CYS A 193 -54.92 -3.33 22.07
N GLU A 194 -56.18 -3.42 21.64
CA GLU A 194 -57.22 -2.43 21.94
C GLU A 194 -57.82 -2.57 23.36
N LEU A 195 -57.45 -3.59 24.14
CA LEU A 195 -57.90 -3.74 25.53
C LEU A 195 -57.22 -2.73 26.46
N ARG A 196 -58.00 -2.13 27.39
CA ARG A 196 -57.53 -1.12 28.36
C ARG A 196 -56.28 -1.51 29.17
N ALA A 197 -56.03 -2.81 29.38
CA ALA A 197 -54.84 -3.30 30.07
C ALA A 197 -53.54 -3.14 29.25
N ALA A 198 -53.62 -3.27 27.92
CA ALA A 198 -52.46 -3.18 27.02
C ALA A 198 -51.86 -1.76 26.97
N HIS A 199 -52.67 -0.71 27.22
CA HIS A 199 -52.21 0.68 27.28
C HIS A 199 -51.14 0.97 28.35
N ARG A 200 -50.95 0.11 29.37
CA ARG A 200 -49.82 0.22 30.31
C ARG A 200 -48.47 -0.17 29.70
N TYR A 201 -48.47 -0.96 28.62
CA TYR A 201 -47.26 -1.47 27.97
C TYR A 201 -47.24 -1.10 26.47
N ARG A 202 -47.22 0.21 26.20
CA ARG A 202 -47.32 0.77 24.84
C ARG A 202 -46.31 0.20 23.83
N VAL A 203 -45.10 -0.14 24.27
CA VAL A 203 -44.06 -0.69 23.39
C VAL A 203 -44.40 -2.11 22.92
N THR A 204 -44.87 -2.98 23.81
CA THR A 204 -45.28 -4.35 23.44
C THR A 204 -46.61 -4.35 22.69
N ALA A 205 -47.57 -3.49 23.04
CA ALA A 205 -48.83 -3.37 22.30
C ALA A 205 -48.59 -2.94 20.84
N ASN A 206 -47.78 -1.89 20.60
CA ASN A 206 -47.43 -1.46 19.25
C ASN A 206 -46.67 -2.53 18.44
N ALA A 207 -45.89 -3.39 19.10
CA ALA A 207 -45.20 -4.51 18.45
C ALA A 207 -46.16 -5.66 18.10
N LEU A 208 -47.17 -5.91 18.92
CA LEU A 208 -48.21 -6.94 18.70
C LEU A 208 -49.22 -6.50 17.62
N ASP A 209 -49.64 -5.23 17.59
CA ASP A 209 -50.45 -4.65 16.50
C ASP A 209 -49.74 -4.79 15.14
N ALA A 210 -48.45 -4.48 15.10
CA ALA A 210 -47.66 -4.59 13.87
C ALA A 210 -47.37 -6.04 13.49
N ALA A 211 -47.12 -6.94 14.46
CA ALA A 211 -47.05 -8.37 14.20
C ALA A 211 -48.36 -8.88 13.59
N ALA A 212 -49.51 -8.43 14.08
CA ALA A 212 -50.80 -8.84 13.56
C ALA A 212 -51.10 -8.32 12.15
N ILE A 213 -50.83 -7.04 11.86
CA ILE A 213 -50.94 -6.49 10.50
C ILE A 213 -49.99 -7.25 9.54
N ALA A 214 -48.77 -7.58 9.97
CA ALA A 214 -47.83 -8.35 9.18
C ALA A 214 -48.32 -9.79 8.90
N ILE A 215 -48.88 -10.46 9.90
CA ILE A 215 -49.49 -11.80 9.73
C ILE A 215 -50.70 -11.71 8.79
N LEU A 216 -51.54 -10.66 8.85
CA LEU A 216 -52.65 -10.47 7.90
C LEU A 216 -52.15 -10.29 6.46
N PHE A 217 -51.16 -9.43 6.23
CA PHE A 217 -50.53 -9.28 4.90
C PHE A 217 -49.97 -10.62 4.39
N SER A 218 -49.18 -11.32 5.22
CA SER A 218 -48.59 -12.61 4.85
C SER A 218 -49.66 -13.68 4.60
N THR A 219 -50.74 -13.71 5.38
CA THR A 219 -51.75 -14.77 5.28
C THR A 219 -52.67 -14.59 4.09
N PHE A 220 -53.11 -13.36 3.77
CA PHE A 220 -53.89 -13.11 2.55
C PHE A 220 -53.03 -13.27 1.28
N PHE A 221 -51.76 -12.85 1.30
CA PHE A 221 -50.85 -13.11 0.19
C PHE A 221 -50.61 -14.61 -0.01
N ALA A 222 -50.31 -15.36 1.04
CA ALA A 222 -50.07 -16.80 0.95
C ALA A 222 -51.34 -17.58 0.54
N ALA A 223 -52.52 -17.16 1.00
CA ALA A 223 -53.80 -17.73 0.56
C ALA A 223 -54.00 -17.60 -0.95
N HIS A 224 -53.66 -16.46 -1.57
CA HIS A 224 -53.67 -16.32 -3.03
C HIS A 224 -52.51 -17.06 -3.70
N SER A 225 -51.26 -16.75 -3.33
CA SER A 225 -50.06 -17.10 -4.11
C SER A 225 -49.45 -18.47 -3.83
N LEU A 226 -49.57 -19.02 -2.62
CA LEU A 226 -48.98 -20.33 -2.26
C LEU A 226 -50.01 -21.46 -2.30
N TRP A 227 -51.29 -21.14 -2.08
CA TRP A 227 -52.35 -22.13 -1.90
C TRP A 227 -53.58 -21.92 -2.82
N ASN A 228 -53.60 -20.89 -3.67
CA ASN A 228 -54.64 -20.62 -4.69
C ASN A 228 -56.10 -20.62 -4.16
N LEU A 229 -56.31 -20.11 -2.94
CA LEU A 229 -57.60 -20.16 -2.24
C LEU A 229 -58.57 -19.00 -2.56
N ILE A 230 -58.08 -17.86 -3.07
CA ILE A 230 -58.87 -16.63 -3.33
C ILE A 230 -58.42 -15.91 -4.62
N PRO A 231 -59.28 -15.12 -5.30
CA PRO A 231 -58.94 -14.42 -6.55
C PRO A 231 -58.20 -13.09 -6.35
N SER A 232 -57.48 -12.64 -7.40
CA SER A 232 -56.54 -11.50 -7.33
C SER A 232 -57.21 -10.13 -7.12
N THR A 233 -58.36 -9.86 -7.74
CA THR A 233 -59.09 -8.58 -7.58
C THR A 233 -59.62 -8.39 -6.16
N LEU A 234 -60.17 -9.45 -5.56
CA LEU A 234 -60.60 -9.47 -4.16
C LEU A 234 -59.38 -9.30 -3.23
N THR A 235 -58.26 -9.97 -3.54
CA THR A 235 -57.02 -9.82 -2.78
C THR A 235 -56.49 -8.38 -2.84
N PHE A 236 -56.55 -7.71 -4.01
CA PHE A 236 -56.14 -6.30 -4.16
C PHE A 236 -57.01 -5.38 -3.29
N ALA A 237 -58.33 -5.57 -3.31
CA ALA A 237 -59.26 -4.80 -2.48
C ALA A 237 -59.01 -5.03 -0.98
N LEU A 238 -58.76 -6.27 -0.56
CA LEU A 238 -58.47 -6.61 0.84
C LEU A 238 -57.13 -6.02 1.31
N LEU A 239 -56.07 -6.08 0.51
CA LEU A 239 -54.76 -5.49 0.87
C LEU A 239 -54.81 -3.95 0.87
N ALA A 240 -55.56 -3.33 -0.04
CA ALA A 240 -55.84 -1.90 0.00
C ALA A 240 -56.65 -1.49 1.24
N LEU A 241 -57.64 -2.31 1.66
CA LEU A 241 -58.40 -2.11 2.89
C LEU A 241 -57.52 -2.22 4.15
N VAL A 242 -56.64 -3.23 4.22
CA VAL A 242 -55.65 -3.37 5.31
C VAL A 242 -54.68 -2.19 5.34
N THR A 243 -54.31 -1.65 4.18
CA THR A 243 -53.50 -0.42 4.07
C THR A 243 -54.22 0.80 4.65
N VAL A 244 -55.49 1.01 4.30
CA VAL A 244 -56.32 2.10 4.87
C VAL A 244 -56.50 1.92 6.38
N LEU A 245 -56.75 0.69 6.84
CA LEU A 245 -56.85 0.35 8.26
C LEU A 245 -55.56 0.67 9.02
N ALA A 246 -54.39 0.31 8.47
CA ALA A 246 -53.09 0.65 9.05
C ALA A 246 -52.86 2.17 9.11
N VAL A 247 -53.25 2.94 8.07
CA VAL A 247 -53.16 4.41 8.11
C VAL A 247 -54.06 4.98 9.21
N LEU A 248 -55.31 4.55 9.31
CA LEU A 248 -56.25 5.01 10.34
C LEU A 248 -55.77 4.66 11.77
N LEU A 249 -55.33 3.42 12.00
CA LEU A 249 -54.75 2.98 13.27
C LEU A 249 -53.48 3.75 13.62
N SER A 250 -52.63 4.07 12.65
CA SER A 250 -51.41 4.86 12.89
C SER A 250 -51.73 6.28 13.38
N ILE A 251 -52.75 6.93 12.81
CA ILE A 251 -53.20 8.26 13.23
C ILE A 251 -53.80 8.22 14.65
N ARG A 252 -54.55 7.15 14.97
CA ARG A 252 -55.23 6.91 16.25
C ARG A 252 -54.24 6.57 17.38
N HIS A 253 -53.28 5.68 17.15
CA HIS A 253 -52.31 5.22 18.17
C HIS A 253 -51.00 6.03 18.17
N ASP A 254 -50.89 7.05 17.32
CA ASP A 254 -49.69 7.90 17.14
C ASP A 254 -48.40 7.08 16.86
N SER A 255 -48.58 5.94 16.19
CA SER A 255 -47.54 4.91 16.01
C SER A 255 -46.97 4.94 14.60
N ILE A 256 -45.75 5.47 14.48
CA ILE A 256 -44.98 5.46 13.23
C ILE A 256 -44.73 4.03 12.72
N PHE A 257 -44.63 3.03 13.61
CA PHE A 257 -44.38 1.64 13.22
C PHE A 257 -45.57 1.04 12.45
N ILE A 258 -46.80 1.40 12.83
CA ILE A 258 -48.02 1.02 12.11
C ILE A 258 -48.12 1.77 10.77
N ALA A 259 -47.77 3.07 10.75
CA ALA A 259 -47.74 3.85 9.50
C ALA A 259 -46.73 3.30 8.47
N LEU A 260 -45.55 2.88 8.93
CA LEU A 260 -44.53 2.25 8.10
C LEU A 260 -44.99 0.92 7.52
N LEU A 261 -45.69 0.09 8.31
CA LEU A 261 -46.21 -1.19 7.85
C LEU A 261 -47.37 -1.02 6.86
N GLY A 262 -48.24 -0.03 7.08
CA GLY A 262 -49.25 0.39 6.11
C GLY A 262 -48.66 0.91 4.80
N LEU A 263 -47.60 1.72 4.88
CA LEU A 263 -46.86 2.21 3.71
C LEU A 263 -46.28 1.05 2.89
N VAL A 264 -45.58 0.12 3.54
CA VAL A 264 -45.01 -1.08 2.90
C VAL A 264 -46.11 -1.90 2.23
N GLY A 265 -47.24 -2.12 2.90
CA GLY A 265 -48.39 -2.84 2.33
C GLY A 265 -49.02 -2.14 1.12
N GLY A 266 -49.24 -0.82 1.20
CA GLY A 266 -49.87 -0.03 0.15
C GLY A 266 -49.06 0.01 -1.14
N PHE A 267 -47.74 0.16 -1.02
CA PHE A 267 -46.83 0.10 -2.17
C PHE A 267 -46.50 -1.34 -2.61
N ALA A 268 -46.63 -2.36 -1.76
CA ALA A 268 -46.46 -3.75 -2.17
C ALA A 268 -47.67 -4.28 -2.97
N THR A 269 -48.88 -3.76 -2.72
CA THR A 269 -50.12 -4.32 -3.28
C THR A 269 -50.15 -4.39 -4.82
N PRO A 270 -49.75 -3.36 -5.59
CA PRO A 270 -49.69 -3.46 -7.06
C PRO A 270 -48.57 -4.35 -7.58
N ALA A 271 -47.50 -4.58 -6.81
CA ALA A 271 -46.40 -5.47 -7.19
C ALA A 271 -46.74 -6.95 -6.95
N LEU A 272 -47.30 -7.27 -5.77
CA LEU A 272 -47.65 -8.63 -5.36
C LEU A 272 -48.81 -9.25 -6.18
N LEU A 273 -49.61 -8.41 -6.85
CA LEU A 273 -50.78 -8.81 -7.64
C LEU A 273 -50.67 -8.35 -9.11
N SER A 274 -49.45 -8.09 -9.58
CA SER A 274 -49.20 -7.64 -10.96
C SER A 274 -49.60 -8.71 -11.99
N THR A 275 -50.37 -8.30 -12.99
CA THR A 275 -50.75 -9.15 -14.14
C THR A 275 -49.75 -9.08 -15.31
N GLY A 276 -48.76 -8.19 -15.24
CA GLY A 276 -47.76 -7.98 -16.30
C GLY A 276 -48.16 -7.07 -17.47
N GLU A 277 -49.41 -6.56 -17.51
CA GLU A 277 -49.85 -5.66 -18.57
C GLU A 277 -49.40 -4.19 -18.40
N ASN A 278 -49.03 -3.53 -19.49
CA ASN A 278 -48.66 -2.11 -19.49
C ASN A 278 -49.88 -1.18 -19.48
N ARG A 279 -50.33 -0.75 -18.30
CA ARG A 279 -51.40 0.26 -18.13
C ARG A 279 -50.90 1.44 -17.30
N PRO A 280 -50.12 2.38 -17.88
CA PRO A 280 -49.44 3.44 -17.12
C PRO A 280 -50.39 4.41 -16.43
N ILE A 281 -51.50 4.79 -17.10
CA ILE A 281 -52.41 5.82 -16.60
C ILE A 281 -53.08 5.37 -15.28
N PRO A 282 -53.75 4.20 -15.17
CA PRO A 282 -54.31 3.75 -13.89
C PRO A 282 -53.27 3.60 -12.77
N LEU A 283 -52.07 3.09 -13.09
CA LEU A 283 -50.99 2.91 -12.12
C LEU A 283 -50.52 4.25 -11.52
N PHE A 284 -50.18 5.22 -12.38
CA PHE A 284 -49.70 6.51 -11.90
C PHE A 284 -50.82 7.37 -11.30
N VAL A 285 -52.08 7.19 -11.68
CA VAL A 285 -53.22 7.82 -10.98
C VAL A 285 -53.41 7.23 -9.58
N TYR A 286 -53.33 5.92 -9.40
CA TYR A 286 -53.36 5.27 -8.07
C TYR A 286 -52.22 5.77 -7.18
N LEU A 287 -50.98 5.79 -7.71
CA LEU A 287 -49.81 6.27 -6.97
C LEU A 287 -49.90 7.77 -6.64
N LEU A 288 -50.44 8.61 -7.55
CA LEU A 288 -50.66 10.02 -7.28
C LEU A 288 -51.67 10.22 -6.14
N LEU A 289 -52.76 9.45 -6.11
CA LEU A 289 -53.77 9.49 -5.05
C LEU A 289 -53.22 8.98 -3.70
N LEU A 290 -52.44 7.90 -3.72
CA LEU A 290 -51.74 7.37 -2.55
C LEU A 290 -50.73 8.40 -1.99
N ASN A 291 -50.00 9.08 -2.87
CA ASN A 291 -49.07 10.15 -2.49
C ASN A 291 -49.77 11.36 -1.86
N VAL A 292 -50.92 11.79 -2.41
CA VAL A 292 -51.72 12.86 -1.81
C VAL A 292 -52.23 12.46 -0.43
N GLY A 293 -52.70 11.22 -0.26
CA GLY A 293 -53.15 10.69 1.04
C GLY A 293 -52.03 10.62 2.08
N LEU A 294 -50.86 10.10 1.73
CA LEU A 294 -49.71 9.99 2.64
C LEU A 294 -49.06 11.35 2.94
N ALA A 295 -49.00 12.26 1.97
CA ALA A 295 -48.55 13.64 2.19
C ALA A 295 -49.48 14.38 3.16
N TRP A 296 -50.80 14.17 3.05
CA TRP A 296 -51.78 14.73 4.00
C TRP A 296 -51.53 14.24 5.44
N VAL A 297 -51.27 12.95 5.64
CA VAL A 297 -50.89 12.40 6.95
C VAL A 297 -49.57 12.97 7.46
N ALA A 298 -48.54 13.03 6.60
CA ALA A 298 -47.22 13.56 6.96
C ALA A 298 -47.27 15.02 7.41
N VAL A 299 -48.05 15.87 6.72
CA VAL A 299 -48.28 17.28 7.09
C VAL A 299 -49.11 17.40 8.39
N ARG A 300 -50.15 16.57 8.57
CA ARG A 300 -51.01 16.60 9.77
C ARG A 300 -50.30 16.14 11.05
N LYS A 301 -49.47 15.10 10.96
CA LYS A 301 -48.79 14.47 12.11
C LYS A 301 -47.32 14.85 12.27
N LYS A 302 -46.76 15.67 11.37
CA LYS A 302 -45.33 16.08 11.37
C LYS A 302 -44.38 14.87 11.33
N TRP A 303 -44.63 13.92 10.42
CA TRP A 303 -43.84 12.69 10.26
C TRP A 303 -43.08 12.68 8.91
N PRO A 304 -41.90 13.32 8.81
CA PRO A 304 -41.21 13.52 7.54
C PRO A 304 -40.67 12.22 6.92
N VAL A 305 -40.48 11.18 7.75
CA VAL A 305 -40.09 9.84 7.30
C VAL A 305 -41.10 9.27 6.30
N LEU A 306 -42.40 9.56 6.46
CA LEU A 306 -43.42 9.13 5.50
C LEU A 306 -43.26 9.83 4.16
N THR A 307 -43.02 11.15 4.12
CA THR A 307 -42.77 11.87 2.86
C THR A 307 -41.57 11.31 2.11
N ILE A 308 -40.47 11.03 2.82
CA ILE A 308 -39.23 10.49 2.24
C ILE A 308 -39.46 9.10 1.63
N LEU A 309 -40.11 8.18 2.37
CA LEU A 309 -40.35 6.83 1.88
C LEU A 309 -41.42 6.78 0.78
N THR A 310 -42.45 7.63 0.86
CA THR A 310 -43.49 7.77 -0.18
C THR A 310 -42.88 8.25 -1.50
N LEU A 311 -41.97 9.23 -1.45
CA LEU A 311 -41.22 9.69 -2.62
C LEU A 311 -40.34 8.56 -3.16
N ALA A 312 -39.57 7.88 -2.31
CA ALA A 312 -38.68 6.79 -2.72
C ALA A 312 -39.44 5.64 -3.41
N LEU A 313 -40.59 5.23 -2.88
CA LEU A 313 -41.40 4.16 -3.45
C LEU A 313 -42.11 4.59 -4.76
N THR A 314 -42.55 5.85 -4.85
CA THR A 314 -43.07 6.41 -6.12
C THR A 314 -41.98 6.44 -7.19
N THR A 315 -40.79 6.90 -6.84
CA THR A 315 -39.61 6.86 -7.71
C THR A 315 -39.32 5.44 -8.16
N SER A 316 -39.34 4.43 -7.27
CA SER A 316 -39.12 3.05 -7.69
C SER A 316 -40.16 2.55 -8.70
N TYR A 317 -41.42 2.98 -8.58
CA TYR A 317 -42.46 2.66 -9.57
C TYR A 317 -42.27 3.39 -10.91
N GLN A 318 -41.88 4.66 -10.90
CA GLN A 318 -41.55 5.42 -12.11
C GLN A 318 -40.40 4.76 -12.87
N TRP A 319 -39.32 4.38 -12.17
CA TRP A 319 -38.17 3.71 -12.77
C TRP A 319 -38.46 2.27 -13.21
N ALA A 320 -39.25 1.51 -12.44
CA ALA A 320 -39.69 0.18 -12.84
C ALA A 320 -40.43 0.24 -14.18
N TRP A 321 -41.40 1.15 -14.32
CA TRP A 321 -42.12 1.36 -15.58
C TRP A 321 -41.21 1.81 -16.73
N VAL A 322 -40.26 2.73 -16.47
CA VAL A 322 -39.27 3.16 -17.46
C VAL A 322 -38.42 2.00 -17.97
N VAL A 323 -38.01 1.08 -17.09
CA VAL A 323 -37.17 -0.07 -17.45
C VAL A 323 -37.98 -1.16 -18.18
N THR A 324 -39.23 -1.43 -17.77
CA THR A 324 -40.01 -2.54 -18.33
C THR A 324 -40.86 -2.17 -19.56
N PHE A 325 -41.29 -0.92 -19.71
CA PHE A 325 -42.37 -0.57 -20.65
C PHE A 325 -42.16 0.67 -21.52
N LEU A 326 -41.17 1.54 -21.24
CA LEU A 326 -40.98 2.77 -22.03
C LEU A 326 -40.55 2.48 -23.47
N SER A 327 -41.29 3.00 -24.45
CA SER A 327 -40.95 2.97 -25.88
C SER A 327 -40.56 4.35 -26.42
N SER A 328 -40.03 4.43 -27.65
CA SER A 328 -39.67 5.73 -28.25
C SER A 328 -40.88 6.61 -28.58
N SER A 329 -42.06 6.02 -28.82
CA SER A 329 -43.32 6.78 -28.99
C SER A 329 -43.85 7.35 -27.68
N ASP A 330 -43.52 6.72 -26.54
CA ASP A 330 -44.00 7.15 -25.22
C ASP A 330 -43.09 8.22 -24.57
N LEU A 331 -42.01 8.63 -25.24
CA LEU A 331 -41.02 9.57 -24.68
C LEU A 331 -41.63 10.88 -24.18
N THR A 332 -42.52 11.50 -24.98
CA THR A 332 -43.21 12.74 -24.62
C THR A 332 -44.12 12.55 -23.41
N LEU A 333 -44.77 11.38 -23.31
CA LEU A 333 -45.63 11.02 -22.18
C LEU A 333 -44.80 10.74 -20.91
N GLY A 334 -43.64 10.09 -21.05
CA GLY A 334 -42.67 9.90 -19.96
C GLY A 334 -42.13 11.22 -19.43
N MET A 335 -41.69 12.12 -20.33
CA MET A 335 -41.30 13.50 -19.97
C MET A 335 -42.42 14.22 -19.24
N GLY A 336 -43.67 14.07 -19.70
CA GLY A 336 -44.87 14.61 -19.05
C GLY A 336 -45.09 14.07 -17.63
N ILE A 337 -45.04 12.75 -17.42
CA ILE A 337 -45.20 12.13 -16.10
C ILE A 337 -44.15 12.62 -15.12
N PHE A 338 -42.87 12.61 -15.50
CA PHE A 338 -41.77 13.08 -14.64
C PHE A 338 -41.89 14.58 -14.34
N LEU A 339 -42.32 15.40 -15.30
CA LEU A 339 -42.56 16.82 -15.07
C LEU A 339 -43.75 17.07 -14.12
N VAL A 340 -44.88 16.40 -14.33
CA VAL A 340 -46.11 16.57 -13.51
C VAL A 340 -45.87 16.18 -12.05
N PHE A 341 -45.31 15.00 -11.77
CA PHE A 341 -45.03 14.60 -10.38
C PHE A 341 -44.05 15.55 -9.67
N SER A 342 -43.09 16.12 -10.41
CA SER A 342 -42.16 17.12 -9.89
C SER A 342 -42.87 18.44 -9.56
N VAL A 343 -43.77 18.90 -10.44
CA VAL A 343 -44.58 20.11 -10.23
C VAL A 343 -45.56 19.93 -9.08
N THR A 344 -46.26 18.79 -8.96
CA THR A 344 -47.16 18.50 -7.84
C THR A 344 -46.42 18.49 -6.50
N SER A 345 -45.24 17.87 -6.45
CA SER A 345 -44.39 17.87 -5.25
C SER A 345 -43.93 19.28 -4.90
N PHE A 346 -43.55 20.09 -5.89
CA PHE A 346 -43.20 21.50 -5.70
C PHE A 346 -44.38 22.34 -5.18
N ILE A 347 -45.60 22.11 -5.66
CA ILE A 347 -46.82 22.79 -5.19
C ILE A 347 -47.13 22.44 -3.73
N ALA A 348 -46.97 21.18 -3.32
CA ALA A 348 -47.10 20.79 -1.90
C ALA A 348 -46.13 21.56 -0.99
N LEU A 349 -44.97 21.97 -1.52
CA LEU A 349 -43.92 22.72 -0.84
C LEU A 349 -43.99 24.25 -1.03
N THR A 350 -44.91 24.76 -1.86
CA THR A 350 -45.27 26.20 -1.88
C THR A 350 -46.45 26.49 -0.99
N LEU A 351 -47.35 25.52 -0.80
CA LEU A 351 -48.55 25.64 0.04
C LEU A 351 -48.30 25.44 1.54
N GLY A 352 -47.24 24.70 1.91
CA GLY A 352 -46.77 24.61 3.30
C GLY A 352 -46.17 25.93 3.78
N ARG A 353 -47.01 26.82 4.33
CA ARG A 353 -46.55 28.13 4.85
C ARG A 353 -45.62 27.98 6.05
N ALA A 354 -44.58 28.81 6.03
CA ALA A 354 -43.43 28.73 6.91
C ALA A 354 -43.73 29.05 8.38
N ASP A 355 -43.08 28.31 9.27
CA ASP A 355 -42.81 28.71 10.66
C ASP A 355 -41.32 28.46 10.93
N ARG A 356 -40.48 29.41 10.49
CA ARG A 356 -39.05 29.18 10.18
C ARG A 356 -38.22 28.77 11.41
N GLY A 357 -37.79 27.52 11.46
CA GLY A 357 -36.70 27.08 12.35
C GLY A 357 -36.76 25.62 12.82
N GLY A 358 -37.74 24.82 12.39
CA GLY A 358 -37.92 23.45 12.87
C GLY A 358 -37.07 22.42 12.12
N ALA A 359 -36.70 21.32 12.80
CA ALA A 359 -36.18 20.11 12.14
C ALA A 359 -37.16 19.53 11.08
N MET A 360 -38.43 19.91 11.17
CA MET A 360 -39.48 19.62 10.19
C MET A 360 -39.27 20.36 8.86
N ASP A 361 -38.89 21.64 8.91
CA ASP A 361 -38.67 22.48 7.72
C ASP A 361 -37.54 21.90 6.87
N LEU A 362 -36.43 21.53 7.52
CA LEU A 362 -35.26 20.94 6.88
C LEU A 362 -35.60 19.61 6.16
N ALA A 363 -36.55 18.84 6.68
CA ALA A 363 -36.98 17.59 6.08
C ALA A 363 -37.94 17.81 4.90
N LEU A 364 -38.84 18.80 4.97
CA LEU A 364 -39.65 19.23 3.82
C LEU A 364 -38.77 19.83 2.71
N GLU A 365 -37.84 20.72 3.04
CA GLU A 365 -36.86 21.34 2.13
C GLU A 365 -36.07 20.27 1.37
N ARG A 366 -35.56 19.25 2.08
CA ARG A 366 -34.89 18.08 1.49
C ARG A 366 -35.81 17.26 0.57
N SER A 367 -37.08 17.07 0.93
CA SER A 367 -38.03 16.38 0.05
C SER A 367 -38.33 17.14 -1.24
N GLY A 368 -38.26 18.48 -1.22
CA GLY A 368 -38.37 19.32 -2.41
C GLY A 368 -37.19 19.23 -3.35
N LEU A 369 -35.98 19.29 -2.79
CA LEU A 369 -34.75 19.06 -3.54
C LEU A 369 -34.77 17.66 -4.19
N ALA A 370 -35.19 16.63 -3.43
CA ALA A 370 -35.32 15.27 -3.95
C ALA A 370 -36.37 15.13 -5.06
N ALA A 371 -37.52 15.80 -4.97
CA ALA A 371 -38.51 15.82 -6.04
C ALA A 371 -38.00 16.55 -7.29
N SER A 372 -37.31 17.68 -7.13
CA SER A 372 -36.70 18.43 -8.23
C SER A 372 -35.55 17.70 -8.94
N ALA A 373 -34.99 16.66 -8.32
CA ALA A 373 -33.95 15.82 -8.90
C ALA A 373 -34.51 14.74 -9.85
N MET A 374 -35.79 14.37 -9.75
CA MET A 374 -36.39 13.30 -10.58
C MET A 374 -36.42 13.57 -12.10
N PRO A 375 -36.80 14.77 -12.60
CA PRO A 375 -36.82 15.02 -14.03
C PRO A 375 -35.40 15.21 -14.60
N LEU A 376 -34.44 15.62 -13.76
CA LEU A 376 -33.01 15.63 -14.09
C LEU A 376 -32.45 14.20 -14.19
N ALA A 377 -32.83 13.31 -13.27
CA ALA A 377 -32.44 11.89 -13.33
C ALA A 377 -33.05 11.20 -14.57
N PHE A 378 -34.25 11.59 -14.98
CA PHE A 378 -34.85 11.14 -16.25
C PHE A 378 -34.10 11.70 -17.47
N ALA A 379 -33.71 12.99 -17.49
CA ALA A 379 -32.87 13.55 -18.55
C ALA A 379 -31.51 12.83 -18.65
N ILE A 380 -30.90 12.45 -17.51
CA ILE A 380 -29.69 11.62 -17.44
C ILE A 380 -29.93 10.23 -18.05
N PHE A 381 -31.07 9.60 -17.80
CA PHE A 381 -31.42 8.31 -18.43
C PHE A 381 -31.65 8.42 -19.94
N LEU A 382 -32.34 9.47 -20.40
CA LEU A 382 -32.51 9.72 -21.84
C LEU A 382 -31.17 9.98 -22.53
N ALA A 383 -30.22 10.61 -21.84
CA ALA A 383 -28.84 10.73 -22.29
C ALA A 383 -28.11 9.39 -22.34
N ALA A 384 -28.30 8.52 -21.32
CA ALA A 384 -27.62 7.23 -21.17
C ALA A 384 -28.08 6.15 -22.16
N VAL A 385 -29.29 6.25 -22.71
CA VAL A 385 -29.90 5.20 -23.53
C VAL A 385 -29.89 5.60 -25.02
N PRO A 386 -29.12 4.91 -25.89
CA PRO A 386 -28.92 5.33 -27.28
C PRO A 386 -30.22 5.53 -28.08
N ARG A 387 -31.18 4.60 -27.93
CA ARG A 387 -32.50 4.64 -28.62
C ARG A 387 -33.34 5.88 -28.33
N TYR A 388 -32.99 6.66 -27.31
CA TYR A 388 -33.66 7.91 -26.96
C TYR A 388 -32.75 9.12 -27.16
N GLY A 389 -31.46 9.01 -26.78
CA GLY A 389 -30.49 10.09 -26.89
C GLY A 389 -30.19 10.55 -28.32
N VAL A 390 -30.44 9.72 -29.34
CA VAL A 390 -30.38 10.12 -30.77
C VAL A 390 -31.26 11.34 -31.07
N HIS A 391 -32.36 11.54 -30.34
CA HIS A 391 -33.21 12.73 -30.44
C HIS A 391 -32.61 13.96 -29.74
N THR A 392 -31.38 14.31 -30.13
CA THR A 392 -30.51 15.37 -29.60
C THR A 392 -31.26 16.66 -29.24
N GLY A 393 -32.10 17.17 -30.15
CA GLY A 393 -32.88 18.39 -29.92
C GLY A 393 -33.95 18.28 -28.82
N LEU A 394 -34.63 17.13 -28.70
CA LEU A 394 -35.62 16.90 -27.64
C LEU A 394 -34.94 16.73 -26.27
N LEU A 395 -33.82 16.02 -26.21
CA LEU A 395 -33.04 15.83 -24.98
C LEU A 395 -32.51 17.16 -24.44
N PHE A 396 -31.74 17.90 -25.24
CA PHE A 396 -31.14 19.15 -24.80
C PHE A 396 -32.18 20.27 -24.63
N GLY A 397 -33.29 20.23 -25.38
CA GLY A 397 -34.44 21.13 -25.16
C GLY A 397 -35.18 20.86 -23.84
N PHE A 398 -35.48 19.59 -23.52
CA PHE A 398 -36.08 19.19 -22.24
C PHE A 398 -35.18 19.56 -21.06
N LEU A 399 -33.87 19.30 -21.17
CA LEU A 399 -32.88 19.71 -20.19
C LEU A 399 -32.86 21.23 -20.00
N LEU A 400 -32.81 22.01 -21.08
CA LEU A 400 -32.81 23.47 -21.03
C LEU A 400 -34.07 24.00 -20.34
N LEU A 401 -35.24 23.41 -20.61
CA LEU A 401 -36.51 23.77 -19.98
C LEU A 401 -36.48 23.52 -18.46
N ILE A 402 -36.01 22.34 -18.02
CA ILE A 402 -35.87 22.02 -16.58
C ILE A 402 -34.87 22.97 -15.92
N VAL A 403 -33.71 23.17 -16.53
CA VAL A 403 -32.63 24.02 -16.00
C VAL A 403 -33.07 25.49 -15.92
N ALA A 404 -33.75 26.02 -16.93
CA ALA A 404 -34.31 27.35 -16.92
C ALA A 404 -35.39 27.49 -15.82
N GLY A 405 -36.26 26.49 -15.68
CA GLY A 405 -37.25 26.41 -14.61
C GLY A 405 -36.64 26.41 -13.20
N LEU A 406 -35.63 25.57 -12.96
CA LEU A 406 -34.89 25.52 -11.69
C LEU A 406 -34.14 26.83 -11.41
N SER A 407 -33.59 27.47 -12.43
CA SER A 407 -32.91 28.77 -12.31
C SER A 407 -33.90 29.89 -12.00
N ALA A 408 -35.08 29.90 -12.62
CA ALA A 408 -36.15 30.84 -12.31
C ALA A 408 -36.69 30.64 -10.88
N VAL A 409 -36.84 29.39 -10.43
CA VAL A 409 -37.24 29.07 -9.05
C VAL A 409 -36.17 29.48 -8.04
N ALA A 410 -34.87 29.32 -8.36
CA ALA A 410 -33.77 29.79 -7.53
C ALA A 410 -33.86 31.32 -7.29
N VAL A 411 -34.01 32.11 -8.37
CA VAL A 411 -34.21 33.57 -8.30
C VAL A 411 -35.53 33.96 -7.60
N ALA A 412 -36.57 33.13 -7.70
CA ALA A 412 -37.85 33.38 -7.05
C ALA A 412 -37.81 33.13 -5.53
N ARG A 413 -37.04 32.13 -5.07
CA ARG A 413 -36.97 31.68 -3.66
C ARG A 413 -35.73 32.14 -2.88
N ASP A 414 -34.77 32.82 -3.51
CA ASP A 414 -33.47 33.17 -2.89
C ASP A 414 -32.67 31.88 -2.53
N ASP A 415 -32.80 30.82 -3.35
CA ASP A 415 -32.16 29.50 -3.16
C ASP A 415 -31.30 29.09 -4.36
N ASP A 416 -30.04 29.54 -4.33
CA ASP A 416 -28.94 29.21 -5.23
C ASP A 416 -28.76 27.71 -5.54
N ARG A 417 -29.16 26.82 -4.63
CA ARG A 417 -28.87 25.39 -4.74
C ARG A 417 -29.52 24.77 -5.96
N LEU A 418 -30.71 25.24 -6.34
CA LEU A 418 -31.45 24.73 -7.50
C LEU A 418 -30.75 25.09 -8.83
N HIS A 419 -30.18 26.29 -8.94
CA HIS A 419 -29.38 26.68 -10.10
C HIS A 419 -28.07 25.85 -10.18
N ALA A 420 -27.42 25.60 -9.04
CA ALA A 420 -26.23 24.75 -8.96
C ALA A 420 -26.52 23.26 -9.28
N ILE A 421 -27.68 22.73 -8.87
CA ILE A 421 -28.13 21.37 -9.21
C ILE A 421 -28.41 21.26 -10.72
N GLY A 422 -29.05 22.26 -11.32
CA GLY A 422 -29.23 22.33 -12.77
C GLY A 422 -27.90 22.39 -13.53
N ALA A 423 -26.94 23.19 -13.04
CA ALA A 423 -25.58 23.27 -13.59
C ALA A 423 -24.86 21.90 -13.58
N LEU A 424 -24.89 21.19 -12.45
CA LEU A 424 -24.31 19.85 -12.33
C LEU A 424 -25.00 18.84 -13.27
N ALA A 425 -26.32 18.84 -13.31
CA ALA A 425 -27.08 17.93 -14.17
C ALA A 425 -26.86 18.20 -15.67
N THR A 426 -26.66 19.45 -16.07
CA THR A 426 -26.29 19.78 -17.47
C THR A 426 -24.95 19.14 -17.84
N VAL A 427 -23.92 19.32 -17.02
CA VAL A 427 -22.61 18.70 -17.26
C VAL A 427 -22.71 17.17 -17.33
N LEU A 428 -23.48 16.55 -16.43
CA LEU A 428 -23.71 15.10 -16.43
C LEU A 428 -24.43 14.63 -17.70
N VAL A 429 -25.48 15.33 -18.15
CA VAL A 429 -26.22 14.94 -19.37
C VAL A 429 -25.34 15.05 -20.62
N PHE A 430 -24.56 16.12 -20.77
CA PHE A 430 -23.60 16.22 -21.88
C PHE A 430 -22.56 15.09 -21.83
N ALA A 431 -22.03 14.77 -20.64
CA ALA A 431 -20.96 13.77 -20.49
C ALA A 431 -21.46 12.35 -20.79
N ILE A 432 -22.66 12.03 -20.30
CA ILE A 432 -23.30 10.73 -20.52
C ILE A 432 -23.74 10.60 -21.98
N TRP A 433 -24.38 11.64 -22.56
CA TRP A 433 -24.79 11.61 -23.97
C TRP A 433 -23.60 11.39 -24.92
N LEU A 434 -22.47 12.09 -24.69
CA LEU A 434 -21.25 11.87 -25.47
C LEU A 434 -20.67 10.45 -25.33
N ALA A 435 -20.85 9.82 -24.16
CA ALA A 435 -20.32 8.49 -23.89
C ALA A 435 -21.20 7.34 -24.45
N THR A 436 -22.52 7.53 -24.53
CA THR A 436 -23.46 6.43 -24.87
C THR A 436 -24.32 6.68 -26.10
N SER A 437 -24.65 7.93 -26.42
CA SER A 437 -25.73 8.29 -27.36
C SER A 437 -25.29 9.24 -28.47
N TYR A 438 -23.98 9.48 -28.61
CA TYR A 438 -23.40 10.33 -29.64
C TYR A 438 -23.76 9.85 -31.05
N SER A 439 -24.08 10.79 -31.94
CA SER A 439 -24.30 10.54 -33.36
C SER A 439 -23.49 11.51 -34.23
N THR A 440 -22.91 11.00 -35.31
CA THR A 440 -22.06 11.80 -36.24
C THR A 440 -22.86 12.90 -36.94
N SER A 441 -24.16 12.70 -37.21
CA SER A 441 -25.04 13.76 -37.72
C SER A 441 -25.28 14.88 -36.71
N GLY A 442 -25.11 14.61 -35.41
CA GLY A 442 -25.34 15.55 -34.31
C GLY A 442 -24.16 16.44 -33.91
N TRP A 443 -22.94 16.19 -34.42
CA TRP A 443 -21.72 16.84 -33.89
C TRP A 443 -21.77 18.37 -33.89
N ARG A 444 -22.29 18.98 -34.96
CA ARG A 444 -22.46 20.44 -35.05
C ARG A 444 -23.51 20.95 -34.07
N MET A 445 -24.59 20.19 -33.84
CA MET A 445 -25.64 20.54 -32.89
C MET A 445 -25.12 20.49 -31.44
N VAL A 446 -24.35 19.47 -31.06
CA VAL A 446 -23.79 19.42 -29.70
C VAL A 446 -22.72 20.49 -29.48
N VAL A 447 -21.89 20.85 -30.47
CA VAL A 447 -21.00 22.03 -30.37
C VAL A 447 -21.82 23.32 -30.20
N ALA A 448 -22.88 23.52 -31.00
CA ALA A 448 -23.75 24.68 -30.87
C ALA A 448 -24.46 24.74 -29.51
N PHE A 449 -25.04 23.64 -29.03
CA PHE A 449 -25.64 23.57 -27.69
C PHE A 449 -24.59 23.77 -26.59
N THR A 450 -23.35 23.31 -26.75
CA THR A 450 -22.26 23.59 -25.80
C THR A 450 -21.99 25.09 -25.71
N VAL A 451 -21.91 25.79 -26.84
CA VAL A 451 -21.78 27.26 -26.88
C VAL A 451 -22.98 27.93 -26.21
N VAL A 452 -24.21 27.47 -26.47
CA VAL A 452 -25.45 28.02 -25.88
C VAL A 452 -25.50 27.82 -24.36
N PHE A 453 -25.26 26.61 -23.85
CA PHE A 453 -25.27 26.33 -22.42
C PHE A 453 -24.08 26.99 -21.70
N ALA A 454 -22.89 27.04 -22.31
CA ALA A 454 -21.75 27.78 -21.75
C ALA A 454 -22.02 29.29 -21.70
N GLY A 455 -22.60 29.86 -22.75
CA GLY A 455 -23.08 31.24 -22.75
C GLY A 455 -24.14 31.49 -21.68
N PHE A 456 -25.13 30.59 -21.56
CA PHE A 456 -26.16 30.66 -20.53
C PHE A 456 -25.57 30.72 -19.12
N TYR A 457 -24.66 29.82 -18.74
CA TYR A 457 -24.07 29.84 -17.39
C TYR A 457 -23.05 30.97 -17.17
N ALA A 458 -22.36 31.45 -18.22
CA ALA A 458 -21.46 32.60 -18.11
C ALA A 458 -22.22 33.94 -17.91
N LEU A 459 -23.43 34.05 -18.50
CA LEU A 459 -24.26 35.25 -18.52
C LEU A 459 -25.41 35.25 -17.50
N ALA A 460 -25.89 34.08 -17.04
CA ALA A 460 -27.01 33.98 -16.09
C ALA A 460 -26.89 34.86 -14.83
N PRO A 461 -25.70 35.03 -14.21
CA PRO A 461 -25.55 35.97 -13.10
C PRO A 461 -25.86 37.42 -13.48
N LEU A 462 -25.43 37.89 -14.67
CA LEU A 462 -25.74 39.24 -15.17
C LEU A 462 -27.24 39.46 -15.38
N VAL A 463 -27.97 38.40 -15.75
CA VAL A 463 -29.43 38.42 -15.93
C VAL A 463 -30.15 38.46 -14.57
N ALA A 464 -29.65 37.77 -13.55
CA ALA A 464 -30.20 37.87 -12.19
C ALA A 464 -29.94 39.25 -11.56
N ASP A 465 -28.74 39.80 -11.76
CA ASP A 465 -28.35 41.13 -11.29
C ASP A 465 -29.24 42.23 -11.90
N SER A 466 -29.56 42.15 -13.21
CA SER A 466 -30.40 43.14 -13.90
C SER A 466 -31.86 43.15 -13.42
N VAL A 467 -32.38 42.02 -12.93
CA VAL A 467 -33.75 41.89 -12.37
C VAL A 467 -33.80 42.34 -10.88
N ARG A 468 -32.71 42.90 -10.34
CA ARG A 468 -32.56 43.32 -8.92
C ARG A 468 -32.81 42.18 -7.91
N ARG A 469 -32.72 40.95 -8.38
CA ARG A 469 -32.68 39.72 -7.57
C ARG A 469 -31.39 38.97 -7.93
N PRO A 470 -30.22 39.55 -7.62
CA PRO A 470 -28.96 38.84 -7.74
C PRO A 470 -29.07 37.50 -6.98
N PHE A 471 -28.34 36.48 -7.44
CA PHE A 471 -28.09 35.24 -6.66
C PHE A 471 -27.31 35.50 -5.34
N PHE A 472 -27.14 36.76 -4.94
CA PHE A 472 -26.48 37.14 -3.70
C PHE A 472 -26.96 38.51 -3.19
N ARG A 473 -27.54 38.54 -1.98
CA ARG A 473 -27.73 39.78 -1.20
C ARG A 473 -26.57 40.00 -0.24
N SER A 474 -25.80 41.06 -0.45
CA SER A 474 -24.78 41.52 0.50
C SER A 474 -25.41 42.22 1.71
N SER A 475 -25.29 41.62 2.90
CA SER A 475 -25.57 42.31 4.16
C SER A 475 -24.72 41.88 5.36
N THR A 476 -23.82 40.90 5.23
CA THR A 476 -22.84 40.53 6.27
C THR A 476 -21.45 40.26 5.68
N PRO A 477 -20.36 40.68 6.35
CA PRO A 477 -19.00 40.43 5.88
C PRO A 477 -18.63 38.94 5.99
N PRO A 478 -17.82 38.40 5.07
CA PRO A 478 -17.54 36.98 5.00
C PRO A 478 -16.66 36.51 6.17
N ARG A 479 -17.15 35.52 6.94
CA ARG A 479 -16.26 34.67 7.76
C ARG A 479 -15.49 33.70 6.85
N PRO A 480 -14.22 33.37 7.16
CA PRO A 480 -13.41 32.47 6.34
C PRO A 480 -13.83 30.99 6.54
N ALA A 481 -14.99 30.63 6.00
CA ALA A 481 -15.46 29.25 5.95
C ALA A 481 -14.91 28.58 4.69
N LEU A 482 -13.90 27.72 4.86
CA LEU A 482 -13.52 26.73 3.86
C LEU A 482 -14.78 25.98 3.39
N TRP A 483 -15.13 26.15 2.11
CA TRP A 483 -16.22 25.47 1.40
C TRP A 483 -17.68 25.88 1.74
N GLY A 484 -17.92 27.03 2.39
CA GLY A 484 -19.25 27.38 2.93
C GLY A 484 -20.31 28.03 2.01
N SER A 485 -20.02 29.15 1.34
CA SER A 485 -21.07 30.16 1.02
C SER A 485 -21.05 30.76 -0.40
N ARG A 486 -20.91 29.93 -1.45
CA ARG A 486 -20.84 30.39 -2.86
C ARG A 486 -21.45 29.38 -3.86
N LEU A 487 -22.64 28.83 -3.58
CA LEU A 487 -23.21 27.79 -4.45
C LEU A 487 -23.75 28.34 -5.78
N GLY A 488 -24.44 29.49 -5.81
CA GLY A 488 -24.93 30.10 -7.05
C GLY A 488 -23.79 30.61 -7.94
N THR A 489 -22.81 31.31 -7.37
CA THR A 489 -21.59 31.72 -8.08
C THR A 489 -20.69 30.55 -8.51
N ARG A 490 -20.87 29.34 -7.96
CA ARG A 490 -20.23 28.12 -8.50
C ARG A 490 -20.96 27.55 -9.72
N ALA A 491 -22.22 27.89 -9.96
CA ALA A 491 -22.95 27.44 -11.15
C ALA A 491 -22.37 28.03 -12.45
N SER A 492 -21.76 29.22 -12.41
CA SER A 492 -21.06 29.81 -13.56
C SER A 492 -19.88 28.95 -14.03
N TYR A 493 -19.29 28.10 -13.17
CA TYR A 493 -18.26 27.14 -13.55
C TYR A 493 -18.77 26.04 -14.48
N ALA A 494 -20.09 25.85 -14.65
CA ALA A 494 -20.59 24.99 -15.71
C ALA A 494 -20.20 25.51 -17.10
N ALA A 495 -20.03 26.82 -17.30
CA ALA A 495 -19.59 27.38 -18.58
C ALA A 495 -18.18 26.89 -19.01
N PRO A 496 -17.11 27.06 -18.21
CA PRO A 496 -15.81 26.50 -18.53
C PRO A 496 -15.79 24.97 -18.44
N VAL A 497 -16.56 24.34 -17.54
CA VAL A 497 -16.59 22.87 -17.45
C VAL A 497 -17.17 22.24 -18.72
N LEU A 498 -18.24 22.78 -19.30
CA LEU A 498 -18.84 22.30 -20.55
C LEU A 498 -17.88 22.29 -21.74
N LEU A 499 -16.75 23.00 -21.68
CA LEU A 499 -15.71 22.91 -22.70
C LEU A 499 -15.06 21.51 -22.79
N PHE A 500 -15.29 20.60 -21.83
CA PHE A 500 -14.90 19.19 -21.94
C PHE A 500 -15.45 18.50 -23.21
N VAL A 501 -16.53 19.03 -23.80
CA VAL A 501 -17.10 18.54 -25.05
C VAL A 501 -16.10 18.63 -26.21
N PHE A 502 -15.27 19.67 -26.26
CA PHE A 502 -14.29 19.87 -27.35
C PHE A 502 -13.21 18.78 -27.42
N PRO A 503 -12.45 18.44 -26.35
CA PRO A 503 -11.49 17.34 -26.40
C PRO A 503 -12.13 15.97 -26.71
N VAL A 504 -13.41 15.77 -26.37
CA VAL A 504 -14.13 14.54 -26.71
C VAL A 504 -14.50 14.52 -28.19
N ILE A 505 -15.20 15.54 -28.71
CA ILE A 505 -15.63 15.60 -30.11
C ILE A 505 -14.43 15.54 -31.06
N VAL A 506 -13.37 16.29 -30.76
CA VAL A 506 -12.17 16.34 -31.61
C VAL A 506 -11.38 15.01 -31.62
N ARG A 507 -11.71 14.09 -30.71
CA ARG A 507 -11.17 12.72 -30.70
C ARG A 507 -12.02 11.73 -31.50
N ILE A 508 -13.34 11.88 -31.46
CA ILE A 508 -14.29 10.86 -31.97
C ILE A 508 -14.87 11.20 -33.34
N GLU A 509 -14.78 12.45 -33.79
CA GLU A 509 -15.42 12.92 -35.02
C GLU A 509 -14.38 13.19 -36.13
N PRO A 510 -14.28 12.35 -37.17
CA PRO A 510 -13.27 12.51 -38.23
C PRO A 510 -13.35 13.84 -38.98
N ALA A 511 -14.52 14.49 -39.03
CA ALA A 511 -14.67 15.82 -39.62
C ALA A 511 -13.84 16.91 -38.91
N THR A 512 -13.37 16.66 -37.68
CA THR A 512 -12.51 17.57 -36.91
C THR A 512 -11.02 17.49 -37.27
N ALA A 513 -10.65 16.62 -38.21
CA ALA A 513 -9.29 16.58 -38.78
C ALA A 513 -8.83 17.93 -39.34
N SER A 514 -9.78 18.77 -39.80
CA SER A 514 -9.56 20.20 -40.00
C SER A 514 -9.81 20.93 -38.66
N PRO A 515 -8.76 21.48 -38.01
CA PRO A 515 -8.90 22.04 -36.67
C PRO A 515 -9.72 23.34 -36.64
N LEU A 516 -9.88 24.03 -37.77
CA LEU A 516 -10.43 25.40 -37.81
C LEU A 516 -11.79 25.54 -37.13
N VAL A 517 -12.78 24.72 -37.48
CA VAL A 517 -14.16 24.87 -36.94
C VAL A 517 -14.23 24.61 -35.43
N PRO A 518 -13.77 23.45 -34.89
CA PRO A 518 -13.84 23.21 -33.45
C PRO A 518 -12.93 24.14 -32.65
N PHE A 519 -11.71 24.43 -33.10
CA PHE A 519 -10.80 25.30 -32.34
C PHE A 519 -11.18 26.78 -32.43
N ALA A 520 -11.80 27.26 -33.51
CA ALA A 520 -12.34 28.62 -33.54
C ALA A 520 -13.54 28.78 -32.58
N ALA A 521 -14.46 27.81 -32.56
CA ALA A 521 -15.58 27.83 -31.62
C ALA A 521 -15.11 27.75 -30.15
N LEU A 522 -14.13 26.90 -29.87
CA LEU A 522 -13.44 26.82 -28.57
C LEU A 522 -12.76 28.14 -28.21
N PHE A 523 -12.01 28.75 -29.13
CA PHE A 523 -11.31 30.02 -28.89
C PHE A 523 -12.28 31.17 -28.62
N VAL A 524 -13.43 31.23 -29.31
CA VAL A 524 -14.48 32.22 -29.05
C VAL A 524 -15.07 32.07 -27.65
N VAL A 525 -15.42 30.85 -27.22
CA VAL A 525 -15.95 30.64 -25.86
C VAL A 525 -14.88 30.83 -24.79
N LEU A 526 -13.64 30.43 -25.06
CA LEU A 526 -12.49 30.68 -24.19
C LEU A 526 -12.23 32.19 -24.03
N ALA A 527 -12.31 32.97 -25.10
CA ALA A 527 -12.20 34.43 -25.07
C ALA A 527 -13.37 35.09 -24.32
N LEU A 528 -14.61 34.60 -24.50
CA LEU A 528 -15.78 35.05 -23.73
C LEU A 528 -15.60 34.79 -22.22
N ILE A 529 -15.11 33.60 -21.85
CA ILE A 529 -14.86 33.24 -20.45
C ILE A 529 -13.66 34.01 -19.89
N ALA A 530 -12.59 34.22 -20.66
CA ALA A 530 -11.45 35.03 -20.26
C ALA A 530 -11.85 36.50 -20.04
N TRP A 531 -12.64 37.08 -20.94
CA TRP A 531 -13.22 38.42 -20.78
C TRP A 531 -14.14 38.50 -19.57
N ARG A 532 -15.02 37.52 -19.35
CA ARG A 532 -15.88 37.45 -18.17
C ARG A 532 -15.04 37.38 -16.88
N ALA A 533 -14.00 36.54 -16.85
CA ALA A 533 -13.08 36.42 -15.72
C ALA A 533 -12.33 37.73 -15.45
N LEU A 534 -11.81 38.40 -16.49
CA LEU A 534 -11.20 39.74 -16.38
C LEU A 534 -12.19 40.77 -15.81
N ALA A 535 -13.44 40.76 -16.29
CA ALA A 535 -14.48 41.71 -15.86
C ALA A 535 -14.99 41.47 -14.42
N THR A 536 -15.01 40.22 -13.93
CA THR A 536 -15.42 39.89 -12.55
C THR A 536 -14.26 39.71 -11.59
N THR A 537 -13.01 39.76 -12.07
CA THR A 537 -11.78 39.34 -11.37
C THR A 537 -11.75 37.85 -10.96
N GLU A 538 -12.65 37.02 -11.47
CA GLU A 538 -12.74 35.58 -11.15
C GLU A 538 -11.84 34.73 -12.07
N ALA A 539 -10.52 34.82 -11.89
CA ALA A 539 -9.52 34.10 -12.67
C ALA A 539 -9.72 32.56 -12.69
N GLY A 540 -10.42 31.98 -11.70
CA GLY A 540 -10.78 30.56 -11.69
C GLY A 540 -11.63 30.10 -12.89
N LEU A 541 -12.47 30.96 -13.46
CA LEU A 541 -13.24 30.64 -14.68
C LEU A 541 -12.31 30.47 -15.90
N TYR A 542 -11.31 31.35 -16.02
CA TYR A 542 -10.30 31.29 -17.07
C TYR A 542 -9.45 30.01 -16.96
N PHE A 543 -8.96 29.67 -15.77
CA PHE A 543 -8.10 28.48 -15.61
C PHE A 543 -8.83 27.16 -15.94
N VAL A 544 -10.10 27.02 -15.58
CA VAL A 544 -10.88 25.83 -15.95
C VAL A 544 -11.14 25.78 -17.45
N ALA A 545 -11.42 26.91 -18.11
CA ALA A 545 -11.58 26.95 -19.57
C ALA A 545 -10.29 26.62 -20.31
N ALA A 546 -9.16 27.21 -19.88
CA ALA A 546 -7.85 26.99 -20.46
C ALA A 546 -7.37 25.54 -20.29
N PHE A 547 -7.71 24.88 -19.17
CA PHE A 547 -7.48 23.44 -18.99
C PHE A 547 -8.16 22.60 -20.09
N PHE A 548 -9.44 22.86 -20.39
CA PHE A 548 -10.15 22.14 -21.44
C PHE A 548 -9.68 22.51 -22.85
N ALA A 549 -9.13 23.71 -23.04
CA ALA A 549 -8.49 24.09 -24.29
C ALA A 549 -7.20 23.31 -24.54
N VAL A 550 -6.27 23.26 -23.57
CA VAL A 550 -5.06 22.42 -23.66
C VAL A 550 -5.43 20.94 -23.82
N ALA A 551 -6.47 20.47 -23.13
CA ALA A 551 -6.97 19.10 -23.32
C ALA A 551 -7.47 18.87 -24.76
N ALA A 552 -8.11 19.85 -25.40
CA ALA A 552 -8.54 19.76 -26.80
C ALA A 552 -7.35 19.71 -27.75
N GLU A 553 -6.35 20.57 -27.55
CA GLU A 553 -5.09 20.57 -28.31
C GLU A 553 -4.39 19.20 -28.22
N ALA A 554 -4.28 18.64 -27.01
CA ALA A 554 -3.70 17.31 -26.78
C ALA A 554 -4.51 16.19 -27.43
N SER A 555 -5.84 16.27 -27.35
CA SER A 555 -6.75 15.25 -27.91
C SER A 555 -6.73 15.25 -29.44
N TRP A 556 -6.67 16.42 -30.08
CA TRP A 556 -6.51 16.55 -31.54
C TRP A 556 -5.16 16.01 -32.00
N SER A 557 -4.07 16.37 -31.31
CA SER A 557 -2.74 15.92 -31.73
C SER A 557 -2.52 14.43 -31.51
N ALA A 558 -3.15 13.84 -30.50
CA ALA A 558 -3.17 12.38 -30.31
C ALA A 558 -3.88 11.60 -31.44
N THR A 559 -4.75 12.25 -32.23
CA THR A 559 -5.57 11.60 -33.26
C THR A 559 -5.25 12.02 -34.69
N HIS A 560 -4.83 13.27 -34.91
CA HIS A 560 -4.75 13.89 -36.24
C HIS A 560 -3.37 14.44 -36.62
N LEU A 561 -2.36 14.39 -35.73
CA LEU A 561 -1.02 14.91 -35.98
C LEU A 561 -0.24 14.02 -36.97
N VAL A 562 -0.11 14.49 -38.20
CA VAL A 562 0.67 13.87 -39.28
C VAL A 562 1.61 14.90 -39.91
N ALA A 563 2.61 14.46 -40.68
CA ALA A 563 3.63 15.35 -41.25
C ALA A 563 3.03 16.50 -42.08
N GLU A 564 2.02 16.21 -42.90
CA GLU A 564 1.28 17.20 -43.71
C GLU A 564 0.58 18.28 -42.86
N ARG A 565 0.23 17.97 -41.61
CA ARG A 565 -0.47 18.86 -40.68
C ARG A 565 0.46 19.46 -39.62
N LEU A 566 1.76 19.17 -39.68
CA LEU A 566 2.76 19.66 -38.73
C LEU A 566 2.78 21.19 -38.66
N GLY A 567 2.69 21.87 -39.80
CA GLY A 567 2.62 23.34 -39.85
C GLY A 567 1.37 23.90 -39.14
N ALA A 568 0.20 23.28 -39.35
CA ALA A 568 -1.03 23.66 -38.67
C ALA A 568 -0.94 23.41 -37.15
N ALA A 569 -0.33 22.32 -36.72
CA ALA A 569 -0.11 22.00 -35.31
C ALA A 569 0.85 23.01 -34.62
N VAL A 570 1.97 23.35 -35.25
CA VAL A 570 2.93 24.34 -34.73
C VAL A 570 2.28 25.72 -34.62
N VAL A 571 1.49 26.14 -35.61
CA VAL A 571 0.74 27.41 -35.58
C VAL A 571 -0.32 27.40 -34.47
N LEU A 572 -1.08 26.29 -34.32
CA LEU A 572 -2.07 26.13 -33.27
C LEU A 572 -1.44 26.27 -31.87
N TYR A 573 -0.38 25.50 -31.61
CA TYR A 573 0.34 25.53 -30.33
C TYR A 573 0.97 26.90 -30.05
N ALA A 574 1.55 27.55 -31.06
CA ALA A 574 2.09 28.90 -30.91
C ALA A 574 0.99 29.93 -30.58
N ALA A 575 -0.17 29.87 -31.24
CA ALA A 575 -1.29 30.76 -30.98
C ALA A 575 -1.85 30.59 -29.55
N PHE A 576 -2.05 29.35 -29.09
CA PHE A 576 -2.53 29.08 -27.74
C PHE A 576 -1.45 29.36 -26.67
N ALA A 577 -0.18 29.04 -26.90
CA ALA A 577 0.92 29.44 -25.98
C ALA A 577 1.04 30.96 -25.84
N LEU A 578 0.93 31.72 -26.93
CA LEU A 578 0.89 33.18 -26.90
C LEU A 578 -0.36 33.71 -26.17
N PHE A 579 -1.50 33.03 -26.27
CA PHE A 579 -2.71 33.38 -25.51
C PHE A 579 -2.56 33.10 -24.00
N TYR A 580 -2.00 31.94 -23.63
CA TYR A 580 -1.73 31.56 -22.23
C TYR A 580 -0.64 32.43 -21.59
N LEU A 581 0.27 33.01 -22.37
CA LEU A 581 1.20 34.05 -21.91
C LEU A 581 0.54 35.44 -21.88
N GLY A 582 -0.25 35.77 -22.91
CA GLY A 582 -0.86 37.08 -23.12
C GLY A 582 -1.92 37.46 -22.07
N VAL A 583 -2.77 36.52 -21.64
CA VAL A 583 -3.79 36.81 -20.61
C VAL A 583 -3.16 37.18 -19.25
N PRO A 584 -2.15 36.47 -18.72
CA PRO A 584 -1.35 36.92 -17.58
C PRO A 584 -0.68 38.29 -17.75
N LEU A 585 -0.08 38.60 -18.90
CA LEU A 585 0.49 39.94 -19.12
C LEU A 585 -0.60 41.03 -19.16
N ALA A 586 -1.74 40.79 -19.80
CA ALA A 586 -2.85 41.74 -19.85
C ALA A 586 -3.46 41.99 -18.46
N TRP A 587 -3.62 40.94 -17.65
CA TRP A 587 -4.10 41.03 -16.27
C TRP A 587 -3.16 41.87 -15.39
N ARG A 588 -1.84 41.65 -15.51
CA ARG A 588 -0.82 42.47 -14.82
C ARG A 588 -0.77 43.90 -15.30
N ARG A 589 -0.98 44.17 -16.60
CA ARG A 589 -1.06 45.53 -17.17
C ARG A 589 -2.18 46.37 -16.52
N ASN A 590 -3.26 45.72 -16.09
CA ASN A 590 -4.37 46.35 -15.38
C ASN A 590 -4.12 46.53 -13.88
N GLY A 591 -2.90 46.28 -13.38
CA GLY A 591 -2.54 46.42 -11.95
C GLY A 591 -3.12 45.33 -11.04
N GLN A 592 -3.67 44.26 -11.61
CA GLN A 592 -4.33 43.18 -10.87
C GLN A 592 -3.42 41.94 -10.76
N VAL A 593 -3.67 41.12 -9.74
CA VAL A 593 -2.97 39.83 -9.52
C VAL A 593 -3.97 38.69 -9.69
N MET A 594 -3.63 37.67 -10.48
CA MET A 594 -4.48 36.47 -10.61
C MET A 594 -4.40 35.57 -9.37
N HIS A 595 -5.54 35.01 -8.99
CA HIS A 595 -5.65 34.01 -7.94
C HIS A 595 -6.33 32.74 -8.50
N PRO A 596 -5.69 31.56 -8.39
CA PRO A 596 -4.36 31.30 -7.81
C PRO A 596 -3.20 31.88 -8.65
N ARG A 597 -2.16 32.37 -7.96
CA ARG A 597 -0.96 32.95 -8.60
C ARG A 597 -0.22 31.95 -9.50
N TRP A 598 -0.26 30.67 -9.17
CA TRP A 598 0.39 29.60 -9.95
C TRP A 598 -0.31 29.27 -11.27
N GLY A 599 -1.54 29.73 -11.49
CA GLY A 599 -2.37 29.28 -12.63
C GLY A 599 -1.76 29.58 -14.00
N GLY A 600 -1.11 30.73 -14.17
CA GLY A 600 -0.44 31.10 -15.43
C GLY A 600 0.70 30.12 -15.80
N GLY A 601 1.64 29.88 -14.87
CA GLY A 601 2.71 28.92 -15.13
C GLY A 601 2.24 27.46 -15.16
N ALA A 602 1.13 27.09 -14.53
CA ALA A 602 0.54 25.76 -14.70
C ALA A 602 0.00 25.53 -16.12
N LEU A 603 -0.51 26.57 -16.79
CA LEU A 603 -0.85 26.50 -18.21
C LEU A 603 0.41 26.36 -19.08
N LEU A 604 1.48 27.11 -18.80
CA LEU A 604 2.76 26.96 -19.51
C LEU A 604 3.36 25.55 -19.33
N ILE A 605 3.27 24.96 -18.13
CA ILE A 605 3.64 23.56 -17.87
C ILE A 605 2.77 22.59 -18.69
N ALA A 606 1.47 22.85 -18.82
CA ALA A 606 0.58 22.04 -19.65
C ALA A 606 0.94 22.17 -21.15
N SER A 607 1.35 23.36 -21.61
CA SER A 607 1.88 23.57 -22.96
C SER A 607 3.24 22.89 -23.19
N LEU A 608 4.14 22.85 -22.19
CA LEU A 608 5.37 22.04 -22.26
C LEU A 608 5.05 20.55 -22.40
N ALA A 609 4.05 20.04 -21.67
CA ALA A 609 3.62 18.64 -21.79
C ALA A 609 3.05 18.32 -23.18
N LEU A 610 2.40 19.29 -23.82
CA LEU A 610 1.86 19.16 -25.17
C LEU A 610 2.97 19.03 -26.24
N LEU A 611 4.16 19.59 -26.01
CA LEU A 611 5.32 19.41 -26.90
C LEU A 611 5.80 17.94 -26.96
N LEU A 612 5.37 17.07 -26.04
CA LEU A 612 5.65 15.63 -26.11
C LEU A 612 5.07 14.97 -27.37
N PHE A 613 3.99 15.50 -27.96
CA PHE A 613 3.47 14.98 -29.23
C PHE A 613 4.40 15.28 -30.42
N LEU A 614 5.11 16.41 -30.39
CA LEU A 614 6.16 16.72 -31.37
C LEU A 614 7.45 15.94 -31.10
N ALA A 615 7.82 15.77 -29.83
CA ALA A 615 9.03 15.05 -29.42
C ALA A 615 8.94 13.53 -29.62
N GLY A 616 7.79 12.91 -29.41
CA GLY A 616 7.59 11.45 -29.48
C GLY A 616 6.95 10.94 -30.78
N GLY A 617 6.53 11.83 -31.68
CA GLY A 617 5.93 11.46 -32.96
C GLY A 617 6.98 11.17 -34.05
N PRO A 618 6.62 10.50 -35.15
CA PRO A 618 7.55 10.26 -36.28
C PRO A 618 8.00 11.56 -36.98
N GLN A 619 7.39 12.70 -36.66
CA GLN A 619 7.80 14.03 -37.12
C GLN A 619 8.91 14.67 -36.26
N ALA A 620 9.34 14.02 -35.16
CA ALA A 620 10.27 14.57 -34.18
C ALA A 620 11.59 15.07 -34.79
N ALA A 621 12.18 14.32 -35.73
CA ALA A 621 13.39 14.71 -36.43
C ALA A 621 13.20 15.98 -37.29
N ALA A 622 12.09 16.09 -38.02
CA ALA A 622 11.77 17.26 -38.84
C ALA A 622 11.43 18.50 -37.99
N SER A 623 11.02 18.31 -36.74
CA SER A 623 10.61 19.39 -35.84
C SER A 623 11.73 20.00 -35.00
N LEU A 624 12.97 19.47 -35.00
CA LEU A 624 14.02 19.78 -34.02
C LEU A 624 14.16 21.27 -33.66
N TRP A 625 14.35 22.15 -34.65
CA TRP A 625 14.53 23.57 -34.41
C TRP A 625 13.26 24.27 -33.93
N GLY A 626 12.09 23.84 -34.41
CA GLY A 626 10.79 24.32 -33.93
C GLY A 626 10.50 23.87 -32.50
N LEU A 627 10.83 22.63 -32.16
CA LEU A 627 10.74 22.08 -30.81
C LEU A 627 11.69 22.80 -29.86
N ALA A 628 12.96 22.97 -30.23
CA ALA A 628 13.95 23.68 -29.42
C ALA A 628 13.58 25.16 -29.19
N LEU A 629 13.03 25.84 -30.22
CA LEU A 629 12.54 27.21 -30.11
C LEU A 629 11.30 27.31 -29.21
N LEU A 630 10.31 26.43 -29.38
CA LEU A 630 9.13 26.39 -28.52
C LEU A 630 9.50 26.06 -27.07
N LEU A 631 10.42 25.12 -26.85
CA LEU A 631 10.93 24.78 -25.52
C LEU A 631 11.57 26.01 -24.86
N ALA A 632 12.47 26.71 -25.56
CA ALA A 632 13.12 27.92 -25.06
C ALA A 632 12.11 29.07 -24.79
N ILE A 633 11.10 29.26 -25.63
CA ILE A 633 10.06 30.29 -25.44
C ILE A 633 9.22 29.97 -24.19
N VAL A 634 8.77 28.73 -24.02
CA VAL A 634 7.92 28.37 -22.88
C VAL A 634 8.71 28.28 -21.58
N ASP A 635 9.96 27.81 -21.60
CA ASP A 635 10.88 27.87 -20.46
C ASP A 635 11.15 29.33 -20.05
N ALA A 636 11.43 30.24 -21.00
CA ALA A 636 11.61 31.66 -20.71
C ALA A 636 10.34 32.29 -20.11
N GLY A 637 9.16 32.01 -20.69
CA GLY A 637 7.87 32.42 -20.14
C GLY A 637 7.64 31.90 -18.72
N LEU A 638 8.03 30.65 -18.44
CA LEU A 638 7.94 30.04 -17.12
C LEU A 638 8.90 30.67 -16.12
N PHE A 639 10.14 31.00 -16.51
CA PHE A 639 11.06 31.76 -15.65
C PHE A 639 10.52 33.15 -15.32
N ILE A 640 9.84 33.82 -16.26
CA ILE A 640 9.18 35.12 -16.03
C ILE A 640 7.96 34.98 -15.09
N GLU A 641 7.06 34.02 -15.32
CA GLU A 641 5.90 33.77 -14.45
C GLU A 641 6.30 33.34 -13.04
N SER A 642 7.31 32.46 -12.92
CA SER A 642 7.81 32.01 -11.63
C SER A 642 8.53 33.12 -10.87
N ALA A 643 9.43 33.88 -11.50
CA ALA A 643 10.14 34.99 -10.85
C ALA A 643 9.18 36.09 -10.39
N SER A 644 8.23 36.50 -11.25
CA SER A 644 7.24 37.53 -10.89
C SER A 644 6.24 37.08 -9.81
N GLY A 645 5.93 35.78 -9.75
CA GLY A 645 5.13 35.20 -8.68
C GLY A 645 5.88 34.85 -7.39
N ALA A 646 7.21 34.95 -7.39
CA ALA A 646 8.10 34.37 -6.37
C ALA A 646 7.86 32.86 -6.12
N MET A 647 7.63 32.09 -7.19
CA MET A 647 7.28 30.66 -7.17
C MET A 647 8.38 29.76 -7.77
N PRO A 648 9.51 29.53 -7.08
CA PRO A 648 10.64 28.74 -7.60
C PRO A 648 10.29 27.29 -7.94
N LEU A 649 9.33 26.70 -7.22
CA LEU A 649 8.80 25.36 -7.53
C LEU A 649 8.20 25.29 -8.95
N LEU A 650 7.62 26.38 -9.44
CA LEU A 650 6.96 26.44 -10.74
C LEU A 650 7.99 26.33 -11.88
N SER A 651 9.09 27.09 -11.80
CA SER A 651 10.24 26.92 -12.69
C SER A 651 10.86 25.53 -12.58
N ALA A 652 10.96 24.96 -11.38
CA ALA A 652 11.55 23.64 -11.18
C ALA A 652 10.74 22.52 -11.85
N VAL A 653 9.40 22.57 -11.77
CA VAL A 653 8.52 21.59 -12.42
C VAL A 653 8.61 21.65 -13.94
N GLY A 654 8.58 22.85 -14.53
CA GLY A 654 8.72 22.96 -15.99
C GLY A 654 10.13 22.63 -16.48
N ALA A 655 11.19 23.00 -15.75
CA ALA A 655 12.56 22.56 -16.06
C ALA A 655 12.66 21.02 -16.13
N VAL A 656 12.10 20.31 -15.15
CA VAL A 656 12.01 18.83 -15.17
C VAL A 656 11.21 18.32 -16.38
N LEU A 657 10.11 19.01 -16.74
CA LEU A 657 9.30 18.63 -17.89
C LEU A 657 10.02 18.88 -19.22
N SER A 658 10.79 19.96 -19.36
CA SER A 658 11.61 20.25 -20.54
C SER A 658 12.74 19.23 -20.71
N TRP A 659 13.32 18.74 -19.60
CA TRP A 659 14.21 17.58 -19.63
C TRP A 659 13.51 16.29 -20.09
N ILE A 660 12.25 16.07 -19.70
CA ILE A 660 11.45 14.91 -20.18
C ILE A 660 11.15 15.04 -21.68
N VAL A 661 10.78 16.24 -22.16
CA VAL A 661 10.54 16.50 -23.59
C VAL A 661 11.82 16.22 -24.40
N LEU A 662 12.98 16.70 -23.94
CA LEU A 662 14.25 16.42 -24.60
C LEU A 662 14.63 14.93 -24.55
N ALA A 663 14.37 14.23 -23.45
CA ALA A 663 14.64 12.80 -23.34
C ALA A 663 13.78 11.95 -24.28
N VAL A 664 12.48 12.27 -24.40
CA VAL A 664 11.58 11.62 -25.37
C VAL A 664 12.00 11.95 -26.80
N TRP A 665 12.39 13.19 -27.09
CA TRP A 665 12.91 13.56 -28.41
C TRP A 665 14.19 12.80 -28.77
N TRP A 666 15.11 12.66 -27.81
CA TRP A 666 16.40 12.00 -28.05
C TRP A 666 16.22 10.56 -28.52
N ASP A 667 15.39 9.78 -27.80
CA ASP A 667 15.14 8.37 -28.10
C ASP A 667 14.52 8.18 -29.50
N ASN A 668 13.65 9.10 -29.93
CA ASN A 668 12.92 9.00 -31.20
C ASN A 668 13.64 9.63 -32.41
N ALA A 669 14.52 10.63 -32.20
CA ALA A 669 15.01 11.48 -33.29
C ALA A 669 16.52 11.78 -33.28
N ALA A 670 17.23 11.65 -32.15
CA ALA A 670 18.66 12.00 -32.11
C ALA A 670 19.48 11.17 -33.10
N ALA A 671 19.09 9.92 -33.38
CA ALA A 671 19.83 9.02 -34.27
C ALA A 671 19.78 9.49 -35.72
N VAL A 672 18.64 10.03 -36.14
CA VAL A 672 18.39 10.55 -37.49
C VAL A 672 19.11 11.90 -37.69
N VAL A 673 19.21 12.71 -36.62
CA VAL A 673 19.88 14.02 -36.66
C VAL A 673 21.40 13.92 -36.46
N GLY A 674 21.86 12.90 -35.73
CA GLY A 674 23.27 12.68 -35.39
C GLY A 674 23.66 13.16 -33.99
N VAL A 675 24.76 12.63 -33.47
CA VAL A 675 25.22 12.83 -32.09
C VAL A 675 25.51 14.31 -31.79
N LEU A 676 26.22 15.01 -32.67
CA LEU A 676 26.73 16.35 -32.38
C LEU A 676 25.61 17.42 -32.28
N PRO A 677 24.66 17.56 -33.22
CA PRO A 677 23.55 18.52 -33.05
C PRO A 677 22.67 18.17 -31.84
N SER A 678 22.47 16.89 -31.56
CA SER A 678 21.71 16.43 -30.40
C SER A 678 22.39 16.82 -29.07
N LEU A 679 23.71 16.66 -28.97
CA LEU A 679 24.49 17.14 -27.83
C LEU A 679 24.52 18.68 -27.73
N LEU A 680 24.45 19.42 -28.84
CA LEU A 680 24.34 20.89 -28.80
C LEU A 680 23.01 21.34 -28.21
N VAL A 681 21.89 20.67 -28.51
CA VAL A 681 20.59 20.97 -27.87
C VAL A 681 20.61 20.61 -26.38
N LEU A 682 21.26 19.50 -26.01
CA LEU A 682 21.47 19.11 -24.60
C LEU A 682 22.27 20.17 -23.82
N VAL A 683 23.40 20.63 -24.37
CA VAL A 683 24.24 21.69 -23.78
C VAL A 683 23.45 23.01 -23.74
N GLY A 684 22.74 23.36 -24.81
CA GLY A 684 21.90 24.56 -24.88
C GLY A 684 20.83 24.60 -23.80
N LEU A 685 20.08 23.50 -23.61
CA LEU A 685 19.09 23.40 -22.53
C LEU A 685 19.76 23.47 -21.16
N THR A 686 20.91 22.82 -20.95
CA THR A 686 21.69 22.93 -19.70
C THR A 686 22.03 24.39 -19.38
N LEU A 687 22.49 25.15 -20.37
CA LEU A 687 22.86 26.55 -20.22
C LEU A 687 21.64 27.45 -19.97
N VAL A 688 20.51 27.21 -20.64
CA VAL A 688 19.23 27.90 -20.38
C VAL A 688 18.76 27.63 -18.94
N MET A 689 18.90 26.40 -18.44
CA MET A 689 18.52 26.05 -17.07
C MET A 689 19.45 26.68 -16.01
N LEU A 690 20.77 26.65 -16.22
CA LEU A 690 21.74 27.34 -15.35
C LEU A 690 21.49 28.86 -15.33
N GLY A 691 21.41 29.47 -16.51
CA GLY A 691 21.23 30.92 -16.67
C GLY A 691 19.87 31.41 -16.19
N GLY A 692 18.79 30.70 -16.53
CA GLY A 692 17.42 31.03 -16.13
C GLY A 692 17.21 30.98 -14.63
N HIS A 693 17.71 29.94 -13.94
CA HIS A 693 17.64 29.87 -12.48
C HIS A 693 18.55 30.90 -11.78
N ALA A 694 19.77 31.14 -12.27
CA ALA A 694 20.65 32.17 -11.73
C ALA A 694 20.06 33.59 -11.91
N TRP A 695 19.47 33.88 -13.08
CA TRP A 695 18.78 35.14 -13.36
C TRP A 695 17.53 35.32 -12.49
N ALA A 696 16.67 34.29 -12.41
CA ALA A 696 15.47 34.34 -11.59
C ALA A 696 15.81 34.52 -10.09
N HIS A 697 16.91 33.91 -9.63
CA HIS A 697 17.45 34.17 -8.29
C HIS A 697 17.87 35.63 -8.13
N ALA A 698 18.71 36.18 -9.00
CA ALA A 698 19.17 37.56 -8.95
C ALA A 698 18.03 38.59 -9.05
N MET A 699 16.96 38.28 -9.80
CA MET A 699 15.75 39.11 -9.86
C MET A 699 14.92 39.01 -8.57
N SER A 700 14.75 37.80 -8.02
CA SER A 700 14.04 37.58 -6.76
C SER A 700 14.70 38.26 -5.56
N THR A 701 16.03 38.41 -5.55
CA THR A 701 16.77 39.13 -4.51
C THR A 701 16.72 40.67 -4.63
N ARG A 702 16.18 41.21 -5.73
CA ARG A 702 15.97 42.67 -5.90
C ARG A 702 14.58 43.13 -5.47
N ALA A 703 13.61 42.24 -5.45
CA ALA A 703 12.35 42.45 -4.74
C ALA A 703 12.58 42.23 -3.25
N GLU A 704 11.91 43.00 -2.39
CA GLU A 704 12.19 43.06 -0.95
C GLU A 704 12.24 41.68 -0.28
N ALA A 705 13.31 41.44 0.48
CA ALA A 705 13.64 40.12 1.01
C ALA A 705 12.64 39.65 2.09
N PRO A 706 12.05 38.45 1.97
CA PRO A 706 11.27 37.87 3.06
C PRO A 706 12.16 37.48 4.24
N LEU A 707 11.63 37.64 5.46
CA LEU A 707 12.32 37.38 6.74
C LEU A 707 12.73 35.91 7.00
N ALA A 708 12.45 35.00 6.07
CA ALA A 708 12.90 33.60 6.10
C ALA A 708 13.00 33.05 4.66
N GLU A 709 14.06 32.28 4.35
CA GLU A 709 14.16 31.58 3.07
C GLU A 709 13.13 30.43 2.99
N PRO A 710 12.31 30.34 1.92
CA PRO A 710 11.43 29.20 1.69
C PRO A 710 12.24 27.93 1.34
N PRO A 711 11.72 26.72 1.64
CA PRO A 711 12.43 25.44 1.45
C PRO A 711 12.73 25.10 -0.02
N PHE A 712 12.07 25.76 -0.96
CA PHE A 712 12.48 25.83 -2.37
C PHE A 712 12.79 27.29 -2.69
N SER A 713 13.98 27.56 -3.21
CA SER A 713 14.39 28.87 -3.72
C SER A 713 14.97 28.74 -5.13
N PHE A 714 14.98 29.83 -5.90
CA PHE A 714 15.56 29.83 -7.25
C PHE A 714 17.06 29.44 -7.24
N ARG A 715 17.74 29.72 -6.12
CA ARG A 715 19.12 29.31 -5.83
C ARG A 715 19.29 27.78 -5.98
N TYR A 716 18.39 26.99 -5.40
CA TYR A 716 18.40 25.52 -5.51
C TYR A 716 17.91 25.00 -6.87
N GLY A 717 17.23 25.83 -7.68
CA GLY A 717 16.82 25.45 -9.03
C GLY A 717 18.01 25.14 -9.96
N VAL A 718 19.17 25.74 -9.70
CA VAL A 718 20.41 25.53 -10.47
C VAL A 718 20.87 24.06 -10.45
N TYR A 719 20.52 23.27 -9.41
CA TYR A 719 20.78 21.83 -9.37
C TYR A 719 20.08 21.03 -10.48
N LEU A 720 18.98 21.55 -11.07
CA LEU A 720 18.29 20.89 -12.18
C LEU A 720 19.10 20.90 -13.48
N ALA A 721 20.16 21.71 -13.57
CA ALA A 721 21.10 21.60 -14.68
C ALA A 721 21.96 20.32 -14.61
N LEU A 722 22.18 19.74 -13.42
CA LEU A 722 22.87 18.45 -13.27
C LEU A 722 22.12 17.29 -13.94
N VAL A 723 20.84 17.47 -14.27
CA VAL A 723 20.08 16.53 -15.11
C VAL A 723 20.73 16.38 -16.49
N GLY A 724 21.42 17.40 -17.00
CA GLY A 724 22.21 17.30 -18.22
C GLY A 724 23.38 16.31 -18.09
N GLN A 725 24.18 16.37 -17.02
CA GLN A 725 25.26 15.39 -16.80
C GLN A 725 24.70 14.01 -16.48
N PHE A 726 23.55 13.92 -15.80
CA PHE A 726 22.80 12.67 -15.63
C PHE A 726 22.25 12.11 -16.95
N PHE A 727 21.96 12.98 -17.93
CA PHE A 727 21.64 12.56 -19.29
C PHE A 727 22.88 11.99 -19.98
N LEU A 728 24.03 12.69 -19.91
CA LEU A 728 25.31 12.18 -20.41
C LEU A 728 25.72 10.85 -19.76
N PHE A 729 25.33 10.59 -18.52
CA PHE A 729 25.53 9.30 -17.86
C PHE A 729 24.84 8.15 -18.60
N PHE A 730 23.65 8.35 -19.16
CA PHE A 730 22.97 7.35 -20.01
C PHE A 730 23.54 7.30 -21.43
N VAL A 731 23.90 8.46 -22.02
CA VAL A 731 24.59 8.51 -23.32
C VAL A 731 25.88 7.68 -23.26
N ALA A 732 26.62 7.78 -22.16
CA ALA A 732 27.82 6.99 -21.88
C ALA A 732 27.57 5.48 -21.68
N GLN A 733 26.34 5.03 -21.40
CA GLN A 733 26.01 3.59 -21.29
C GLN A 733 25.83 2.90 -22.64
N ASN A 734 25.65 3.66 -23.72
CA ASN A 734 25.38 3.11 -25.04
C ASN A 734 26.61 3.30 -25.94
N PRO A 735 27.30 2.22 -26.35
CA PRO A 735 28.50 2.30 -27.19
C PRO A 735 28.31 3.04 -28.51
N GLN A 736 27.10 3.05 -29.09
CA GLN A 736 26.81 3.78 -30.34
C GLN A 736 26.84 5.30 -30.16
N TRP A 737 26.52 5.77 -28.96
CA TRP A 737 26.47 7.20 -28.61
C TRP A 737 27.75 7.69 -27.93
N ALA A 738 28.43 6.78 -27.24
CA ALA A 738 29.70 7.01 -26.57
C ALA A 738 30.92 6.87 -27.49
N ALA A 739 30.75 6.42 -28.74
CA ALA A 739 31.82 6.30 -29.72
C ALA A 739 31.60 7.26 -30.92
N PRO A 740 32.60 8.05 -31.33
CA PRO A 740 33.89 8.27 -30.65
C PRO A 740 33.69 8.96 -29.28
N PRO A 741 34.60 8.77 -28.31
CA PRO A 741 34.44 9.31 -26.95
C PRO A 741 34.52 10.84 -26.85
N TRP A 742 35.11 11.50 -27.85
CA TRP A 742 35.46 12.92 -27.77
C TRP A 742 34.26 13.90 -27.67
N PRO A 743 33.16 13.76 -28.43
CA PRO A 743 31.99 14.63 -28.29
C PRO A 743 31.30 14.48 -26.93
N LEU A 744 31.23 13.24 -26.40
CA LEU A 744 30.68 12.94 -25.08
C LEU A 744 31.51 13.62 -23.98
N PHE A 745 32.84 13.41 -23.95
CA PHE A 745 33.70 14.03 -22.95
C PHE A 745 33.85 15.55 -23.16
N GLY A 746 33.73 16.06 -24.38
CA GLY A 746 33.66 17.50 -24.69
C GLY A 746 32.41 18.16 -24.11
N ALA A 747 31.23 17.57 -24.33
CA ALA A 747 29.99 18.02 -23.70
C ALA A 747 30.08 17.95 -22.17
N LEU A 748 30.63 16.85 -21.62
CA LEU A 748 30.83 16.68 -20.19
C LEU A 748 31.74 17.76 -19.60
N ALA A 749 32.85 18.09 -20.27
CA ALA A 749 33.78 19.13 -19.84
C ALA A 749 33.11 20.50 -19.84
N VAL A 750 32.43 20.89 -20.93
CA VAL A 750 31.71 22.17 -21.02
C VAL A 750 30.64 22.28 -19.92
N MET A 751 29.85 21.24 -19.70
CA MET A 751 28.78 21.23 -18.70
C MET A 751 29.32 21.25 -17.26
N THR A 752 30.42 20.54 -16.98
CA THR A 752 31.08 20.53 -15.66
C THR A 752 31.76 21.87 -15.35
N LEU A 753 32.36 22.52 -16.34
CA LEU A 753 32.89 23.88 -16.23
C LEU A 753 31.77 24.90 -16.04
N ALA A 754 30.69 24.83 -16.81
CA ALA A 754 29.52 25.72 -16.67
C ALA A 754 28.85 25.55 -15.31
N THR A 755 28.73 24.32 -14.81
CA THR A 755 28.23 24.02 -13.46
C THR A 755 29.13 24.62 -12.38
N THR A 756 30.45 24.52 -12.53
CA THR A 756 31.41 25.13 -11.62
C THR A 756 31.35 26.67 -11.67
N ALA A 757 31.22 27.27 -12.86
CA ALA A 757 31.05 28.71 -13.01
C ALA A 757 29.74 29.21 -12.37
N ALA A 758 28.63 28.50 -12.57
CA ALA A 758 27.36 28.79 -11.92
C ALA A 758 27.43 28.63 -10.38
N SER A 759 28.17 27.63 -9.89
CA SER A 759 28.41 27.42 -8.46
C SER A 759 29.17 28.58 -7.80
N LEU A 760 30.06 29.24 -8.55
CA LEU A 760 30.77 30.44 -8.10
C LEU A 760 29.88 31.69 -8.17
N ASN A 761 29.06 31.82 -9.22
CA ASN A 761 28.12 32.94 -9.38
C ASN A 761 27.04 32.97 -8.27
N VAL A 762 26.50 31.81 -7.93
CA VAL A 762 25.40 31.63 -6.96
C VAL A 762 25.93 31.25 -5.54
N VAL A 763 27.26 31.18 -5.40
CA VAL A 763 28.01 30.82 -4.18
C VAL A 763 27.42 29.56 -3.53
N MET A 764 27.36 28.47 -4.30
CA MET A 764 26.83 27.16 -3.88
C MET A 764 27.91 26.06 -4.00
N PRO A 765 28.68 25.80 -2.93
CA PRO A 765 29.81 24.88 -2.99
C PRO A 765 29.40 23.42 -3.26
N GLU A 766 28.18 23.03 -2.91
CA GLU A 766 27.67 21.67 -3.14
C GLU A 766 27.29 21.44 -4.61
N LEU A 767 27.02 22.50 -5.39
CA LEU A 767 26.81 22.41 -6.84
C LEU A 767 28.10 22.05 -7.58
N HIS A 768 29.25 22.59 -7.17
CA HIS A 768 30.54 22.17 -7.69
C HIS A 768 30.81 20.69 -7.36
N ALA A 769 30.59 20.29 -6.10
CA ALA A 769 30.74 18.89 -5.68
C ALA A 769 29.83 17.96 -6.50
N GLY A 770 28.56 18.33 -6.69
CA GLY A 770 27.61 17.61 -7.53
C GLY A 770 28.04 17.49 -8.99
N GLY A 771 28.63 18.56 -9.57
CA GLY A 771 29.19 18.54 -10.92
C GLY A 771 30.38 17.58 -11.07
N VAL A 772 31.33 17.58 -10.11
CA VAL A 772 32.47 16.64 -10.08
C VAL A 772 31.98 15.20 -9.93
N ILE A 773 31.02 14.95 -9.03
CA ILE A 773 30.42 13.63 -8.81
C ILE A 773 29.71 13.14 -10.08
N ALA A 774 28.93 13.99 -10.72
CA ALA A 774 28.24 13.64 -11.96
C ALA A 774 29.26 13.30 -13.05
N ALA A 775 30.33 14.07 -13.22
CA ALA A 775 31.40 13.76 -14.17
C ALA A 775 32.08 12.41 -13.88
N ALA A 776 32.34 12.09 -12.61
CA ALA A 776 32.95 10.82 -12.22
C ALA A 776 32.02 9.64 -12.51
N LEU A 777 30.71 9.83 -12.29
CA LEU A 777 29.70 8.85 -12.66
C LEU A 777 29.60 8.66 -14.18
N VAL A 778 29.71 9.70 -15.00
CA VAL A 778 29.73 9.56 -16.48
C VAL A 778 30.97 8.77 -16.93
N ALA A 779 32.16 9.04 -16.38
CA ALA A 779 33.38 8.29 -16.68
C ALA A 779 33.27 6.80 -16.25
N TYR A 780 32.72 6.54 -15.05
CA TYR A 780 32.39 5.19 -14.62
C TYR A 780 31.38 4.50 -15.56
N SER A 781 30.34 5.22 -16.01
CA SER A 781 29.33 4.71 -16.95
C SER A 781 29.96 4.28 -18.28
N PHE A 782 30.84 5.12 -18.83
CA PHE A 782 31.61 4.82 -20.03
C PHE A 782 32.50 3.57 -19.86
N SER A 783 33.21 3.46 -18.73
CA SER A 783 34.07 2.30 -18.44
C SER A 783 33.33 0.96 -18.44
N ARG A 784 32.06 0.97 -18.06
CA ARG A 784 31.20 -0.20 -18.01
C ARG A 784 30.65 -0.59 -19.39
N ALA A 785 30.39 0.40 -20.25
CA ALA A 785 29.77 0.20 -21.55
C ALA A 785 30.77 -0.10 -22.68
N SER A 786 31.99 0.44 -22.58
CA SER A 786 33.03 0.34 -23.62
C SER A 786 34.27 -0.45 -23.16
N PRO A 787 34.11 -1.69 -22.63
CA PRO A 787 35.19 -2.41 -21.94
C PRO A 787 36.44 -2.61 -22.82
N GLY A 788 36.34 -3.31 -23.96
CA GLY A 788 37.52 -3.80 -24.69
C GLY A 788 38.35 -2.71 -25.38
N ALA A 789 37.78 -2.07 -26.41
CA ALA A 789 38.53 -1.15 -27.29
C ALA A 789 39.01 0.15 -26.59
N TRP A 790 38.43 0.48 -25.45
CA TRP A 790 38.66 1.75 -24.74
C TRP A 790 39.02 1.56 -23.26
N ALA A 791 39.54 0.38 -22.86
CA ALA A 791 39.96 0.11 -21.47
C ALA A 791 40.94 1.16 -20.92
N VAL A 792 41.97 1.51 -21.70
CA VAL A 792 42.96 2.54 -21.34
C VAL A 792 42.33 3.93 -21.25
N THR A 793 41.42 4.27 -22.18
CA THR A 793 40.68 5.55 -22.16
C THR A 793 39.72 5.62 -20.97
N SER A 794 39.14 4.49 -20.55
CA SER A 794 38.27 4.39 -19.38
C SER A 794 39.04 4.61 -18.08
N LEU A 795 40.20 3.97 -17.95
CA LEU A 795 41.13 4.19 -16.84
C LEU A 795 41.59 5.66 -16.80
N ALA A 796 42.01 6.19 -17.95
CA ALA A 796 42.44 7.59 -18.06
C ALA A 796 41.31 8.58 -17.76
N ALA A 797 40.07 8.33 -18.19
CA ALA A 797 38.93 9.19 -17.91
C ALA A 797 38.57 9.22 -16.41
N ALA A 798 38.63 8.07 -15.73
CA ALA A 798 38.45 7.99 -14.28
C ALA A 798 39.51 8.83 -13.55
N GLU A 799 40.79 8.62 -13.87
CA GLU A 799 41.91 9.35 -13.25
C GLU A 799 41.94 10.85 -13.62
N VAL A 800 41.49 11.25 -14.81
CA VAL A 800 41.33 12.67 -15.20
C VAL A 800 40.25 13.35 -14.37
N VAL A 801 39.13 12.69 -14.06
CA VAL A 801 38.11 13.26 -13.18
C VAL A 801 38.59 13.32 -11.72
N VAL A 802 39.34 12.32 -11.24
CA VAL A 802 40.01 12.38 -9.94
C VAL A 802 40.99 13.56 -9.89
N ALA A 803 41.83 13.73 -10.91
CA ALA A 803 42.75 14.85 -11.03
C ALA A 803 42.03 16.21 -11.07
N TYR A 804 40.89 16.30 -11.76
CA TYR A 804 40.05 17.51 -11.76
C TYR A 804 39.46 17.80 -10.37
N GLY A 805 38.91 16.80 -9.67
CA GLY A 805 38.32 16.98 -8.34
C GLY A 805 39.34 17.29 -7.24
N VAL A 806 40.51 16.63 -7.27
CA VAL A 806 41.62 16.92 -6.35
C VAL A 806 42.26 18.27 -6.70
N GLY A 807 42.41 18.58 -7.99
CA GLY A 807 42.93 19.86 -8.48
C GLY A 807 42.01 21.04 -8.14
N SER A 808 40.70 20.89 -8.31
CA SER A 808 39.72 21.92 -7.94
C SER A 808 39.68 22.12 -6.43
N LEU A 809 39.80 21.06 -5.62
CA LEU A 809 39.99 21.16 -4.18
C LEU A 809 41.23 22.01 -3.82
N ILE A 810 42.38 21.75 -4.43
CA ILE A 810 43.61 22.52 -4.18
C ILE A 810 43.44 23.99 -4.63
N LEU A 811 42.80 24.23 -5.77
CA LEU A 811 42.59 25.58 -6.31
C LEU A 811 41.61 26.40 -5.45
N LEU A 812 40.42 25.87 -5.18
CA LEU A 812 39.34 26.56 -4.45
C LEU A 812 39.72 26.83 -3.00
N THR A 813 40.52 25.95 -2.37
CA THR A 813 41.05 26.19 -1.02
C THR A 813 42.14 27.24 -0.98
N ARG A 814 42.94 27.40 -2.04
CA ARG A 814 43.90 28.51 -2.18
C ARG A 814 43.21 29.85 -2.43
N THR A 815 42.17 29.89 -3.27
CA THR A 815 41.47 31.15 -3.61
C THR A 815 40.46 31.61 -2.55
N ARG A 816 40.16 30.77 -1.54
CA ARG A 816 39.15 31.01 -0.49
C ARG A 816 37.74 31.30 -1.01
N GLN A 817 37.44 30.97 -2.27
CA GLN A 817 36.14 31.27 -2.89
C GLN A 817 35.01 30.35 -2.42
N LEU A 818 35.34 29.10 -2.02
CA LEU A 818 34.37 28.11 -1.51
C LEU A 818 34.96 27.37 -0.30
N PRO A 819 34.12 26.90 0.64
CA PRO A 819 34.59 26.14 1.81
C PRO A 819 35.28 24.81 1.42
N PRO A 820 36.38 24.43 2.09
CA PRO A 820 37.15 23.22 1.79
C PRO A 820 36.35 21.91 1.84
N PHE A 821 35.25 21.89 2.59
CA PHE A 821 34.46 20.69 2.84
C PHE A 821 33.82 20.13 1.56
N ALA A 822 33.03 20.91 0.83
CA ALA A 822 32.30 20.42 -0.33
C ALA A 822 33.22 19.98 -1.48
N ALA A 823 34.30 20.73 -1.74
CA ALA A 823 35.30 20.33 -2.71
C ALA A 823 36.00 19.02 -2.31
N SER A 824 36.20 18.78 -1.00
CA SER A 824 36.73 17.50 -0.51
C SER A 824 35.72 16.36 -0.72
N VAL A 825 34.41 16.63 -0.57
CA VAL A 825 33.34 15.65 -0.82
C VAL A 825 33.32 15.26 -2.30
N GLY A 826 33.40 16.24 -3.21
CA GLY A 826 33.52 15.98 -4.65
C GLY A 826 34.74 15.13 -5.00
N ALA A 827 35.92 15.47 -4.45
CA ALA A 827 37.16 14.72 -4.70
C ALA A 827 37.12 13.28 -4.16
N VAL A 828 36.64 13.06 -2.93
CA VAL A 828 36.55 11.70 -2.35
C VAL A 828 35.50 10.86 -3.05
N ALA A 829 34.36 11.43 -3.43
CA ALA A 829 33.36 10.72 -4.22
C ALA A 829 33.84 10.39 -5.64
N ALA A 830 34.66 11.25 -6.27
CA ALA A 830 35.34 10.94 -7.52
C ALA A 830 36.32 9.77 -7.37
N LEU A 831 37.10 9.70 -6.29
CA LEU A 831 37.97 8.57 -5.97
C LEU A 831 37.18 7.25 -5.83
N PHE A 832 36.06 7.25 -5.09
CA PHE A 832 35.20 6.06 -4.99
C PHE A 832 34.57 5.63 -6.32
N ALA A 833 34.19 6.58 -7.18
CA ALA A 833 33.69 6.27 -8.52
C ALA A 833 34.80 5.76 -9.45
N ALA A 834 36.02 6.29 -9.32
CA ALA A 834 37.19 5.82 -10.05
C ALA A 834 37.58 4.38 -9.68
N GLU A 835 37.52 4.00 -8.40
CA GLU A 835 37.70 2.60 -7.98
C GLU A 835 36.79 1.65 -8.76
N LEU A 836 35.49 1.96 -8.86
CA LEU A 836 34.54 1.15 -9.62
C LEU A 836 34.82 1.18 -11.14
N GLY A 837 35.37 2.27 -11.66
CA GLY A 837 35.78 2.39 -13.06
C GLY A 837 37.04 1.58 -13.39
N ILE A 838 38.01 1.53 -12.48
CA ILE A 838 39.23 0.71 -12.59
C ILE A 838 38.86 -0.77 -12.58
N ILE A 839 37.91 -1.20 -11.74
CA ILE A 839 37.39 -2.58 -11.74
C ILE A 839 36.88 -2.95 -13.15
N ASN A 840 35.98 -2.14 -13.73
CA ASN A 840 35.45 -2.38 -15.08
C ASN A 840 36.54 -2.40 -16.15
N ALA A 841 37.50 -1.47 -16.10
CA ALA A 841 38.61 -1.41 -17.06
C ALA A 841 39.55 -2.63 -16.94
N SER A 842 39.78 -3.13 -15.72
CA SER A 842 40.62 -4.30 -15.46
C SER A 842 39.98 -5.62 -15.91
N HIS A 843 38.66 -5.77 -15.75
CA HIS A 843 37.88 -6.88 -16.28
C HIS A 843 38.09 -7.04 -17.79
N ALA A 844 38.06 -5.92 -18.52
CA ALA A 844 38.09 -5.89 -19.98
C ALA A 844 39.44 -6.24 -20.62
N ALA A 845 40.54 -5.93 -19.93
CA ALA A 845 41.90 -6.07 -20.44
C ALA A 845 42.67 -7.26 -19.83
N GLY A 846 42.06 -7.97 -18.87
CA GLY A 846 42.62 -9.13 -18.19
C GLY A 846 43.98 -8.84 -17.54
N THR A 847 44.89 -9.82 -17.62
CA THR A 847 46.22 -9.76 -16.98
C THR A 847 47.09 -8.59 -17.43
N SER A 848 46.85 -8.01 -18.61
CA SER A 848 47.64 -6.88 -19.12
C SER A 848 47.49 -5.60 -18.28
N LEU A 849 46.35 -5.41 -17.60
CA LEU A 849 46.13 -4.26 -16.71
C LEU A 849 46.20 -4.60 -15.21
N LEU A 850 46.50 -5.85 -14.81
CA LEU A 850 46.56 -6.22 -13.39
C LEU A 850 47.53 -5.37 -12.58
N ALA A 851 48.72 -5.08 -13.13
CA ALA A 851 49.70 -4.23 -12.47
C ALA A 851 49.24 -2.76 -12.34
N PRO A 852 48.88 -2.04 -13.44
CA PRO A 852 48.41 -0.66 -13.32
C PRO A 852 47.08 -0.52 -12.55
N SER A 853 46.17 -1.50 -12.61
CA SER A 853 44.94 -1.47 -11.79
C SER A 853 45.25 -1.66 -10.31
N THR A 854 46.13 -2.59 -9.94
CA THR A 854 46.57 -2.79 -8.54
C THR A 854 47.23 -1.52 -7.99
N VAL A 855 48.06 -0.85 -8.79
CA VAL A 855 48.67 0.43 -8.41
C VAL A 855 47.62 1.53 -8.25
N ALA A 856 46.68 1.66 -9.20
CA ALA A 856 45.61 2.66 -9.14
C ALA A 856 44.69 2.46 -7.91
N HIS A 857 44.28 1.22 -7.64
CA HIS A 857 43.54 0.86 -6.43
C HIS A 857 44.32 1.22 -5.16
N ALA A 858 45.59 0.83 -5.08
CA ALA A 858 46.43 1.13 -3.93
C ALA A 858 46.63 2.65 -3.73
N SER A 859 46.81 3.43 -4.80
CA SER A 859 46.94 4.89 -4.71
C SER A 859 45.63 5.56 -4.33
N ASN A 860 44.51 5.15 -4.91
CA ASN A 860 43.20 5.75 -4.65
C ASN A 860 42.69 5.42 -3.24
N VAL A 861 42.82 4.17 -2.78
CA VAL A 861 42.55 3.81 -1.38
C VAL A 861 43.47 4.59 -0.44
N SER A 862 44.76 4.74 -0.75
CA SER A 862 45.69 5.54 0.07
C SER A 862 45.32 7.03 0.10
N LEU A 863 44.88 7.60 -1.02
CA LEU A 863 44.39 8.98 -1.11
C LEU A 863 43.09 9.17 -0.33
N ILE A 864 42.15 8.21 -0.40
CA ILE A 864 40.93 8.21 0.43
C ILE A 864 41.34 8.20 1.91
N LEU A 865 42.17 7.26 2.36
CA LEU A 865 42.61 7.18 3.76
C LEU A 865 43.35 8.45 4.22
N ALA A 866 44.17 9.06 3.35
CA ALA A 866 44.88 10.30 3.65
C ALA A 866 43.93 11.51 3.76
N LEU A 867 43.00 11.70 2.81
CA LEU A 867 42.00 12.77 2.83
C LEU A 867 41.04 12.62 4.01
N VAL A 868 40.59 11.41 4.28
CA VAL A 868 39.72 11.07 5.42
C VAL A 868 40.41 11.39 6.75
N TRP A 869 41.69 11.02 6.89
CA TRP A 869 42.48 11.39 8.07
C TRP A 869 42.66 12.91 8.20
N GLN A 870 42.99 13.61 7.11
CA GLN A 870 43.14 15.08 7.13
C GLN A 870 41.84 15.82 7.45
N ARG A 871 40.69 15.27 7.06
CA ARG A 871 39.36 15.87 7.29
C ARG A 871 38.66 15.35 8.55
N GLN A 872 39.25 14.37 9.26
CA GLN A 872 38.67 13.72 10.44
C GLN A 872 37.25 13.18 10.17
N TRP A 873 37.05 12.55 9.00
CA TRP A 873 35.76 11.99 8.62
C TRP A 873 35.58 10.57 9.20
N PRO A 874 34.66 10.35 10.15
CA PRO A 874 34.44 9.02 10.70
C PRO A 874 33.84 8.10 9.64
N TYR A 875 34.09 6.79 9.76
CA TYR A 875 33.54 5.72 8.91
C TYR A 875 33.96 5.72 7.42
N VAL A 876 34.39 6.83 6.81
CA VAL A 876 34.76 6.86 5.38
C VAL A 876 35.99 5.98 5.08
N ALA A 877 36.93 5.90 6.03
CA ALA A 877 38.06 4.96 5.95
C ALA A 877 37.61 3.48 5.99
N GLN A 878 36.50 3.20 6.67
CA GLN A 878 35.90 1.87 6.76
C GLN A 878 35.17 1.53 5.44
N ALA A 879 34.50 2.52 4.84
CA ALA A 879 33.84 2.38 3.54
C ALA A 879 34.84 2.09 2.39
N ALA A 880 36.09 2.55 2.50
CA ALA A 880 37.16 2.26 1.53
C ALA A 880 37.51 0.77 1.41
N VAL A 881 37.18 -0.06 2.41
CA VAL A 881 37.36 -1.53 2.35
C VAL A 881 36.44 -2.18 1.30
N LEU A 882 35.26 -1.60 1.06
CA LEU A 882 34.26 -2.16 0.14
C LEU A 882 34.72 -2.22 -1.34
N PRO A 883 35.19 -1.12 -1.99
CA PRO A 883 35.70 -1.20 -3.36
C PRO A 883 36.94 -2.10 -3.47
N ALA A 884 37.81 -2.10 -2.47
CA ALA A 884 38.98 -2.97 -2.43
C ALA A 884 38.60 -4.47 -2.36
N TRP A 885 37.58 -4.83 -1.57
CA TRP A 885 37.01 -6.18 -1.61
C TRP A 885 36.41 -6.49 -2.97
N LEU A 886 35.61 -5.57 -3.52
CA LEU A 886 34.96 -5.78 -4.82
C LEU A 886 35.99 -6.03 -5.92
N ALA A 887 37.09 -5.27 -5.98
CA ALA A 887 38.15 -5.46 -6.96
C ALA A 887 38.80 -6.86 -6.88
N ALA A 888 39.11 -7.33 -5.68
CA ALA A 888 39.66 -8.67 -5.47
C ALA A 888 38.63 -9.78 -5.78
N TYR A 889 37.35 -9.57 -5.45
CA TYR A 889 36.26 -10.50 -5.71
C TYR A 889 35.94 -10.62 -7.21
N THR A 890 35.79 -9.50 -7.92
CA THR A 890 35.53 -9.51 -9.38
C THR A 890 36.70 -10.14 -10.11
N TRP A 891 37.94 -9.76 -9.77
CA TRP A 891 39.13 -10.37 -10.36
C TRP A 891 39.11 -11.91 -10.27
N GLN A 892 38.78 -12.45 -9.09
CA GLN A 892 38.66 -13.90 -8.85
C GLN A 892 37.49 -14.56 -9.57
N HIS A 893 36.37 -13.86 -9.72
CA HIS A 893 35.20 -14.34 -10.44
C HIS A 893 35.47 -14.43 -11.95
N ASP A 894 36.16 -13.42 -12.48
CA ASP A 894 36.47 -13.28 -13.90
C ASP A 894 37.66 -14.16 -14.33
N HIS A 895 38.57 -14.47 -13.41
CA HIS A 895 39.74 -15.34 -13.61
C HIS A 895 39.68 -16.57 -12.68
N PRO A 896 38.72 -17.50 -12.89
CA PRO A 896 38.53 -18.68 -12.02
C PRO A 896 39.57 -19.78 -12.24
N ALA A 897 40.52 -19.60 -13.16
CA ALA A 897 41.51 -20.60 -13.50
C ALA A 897 42.47 -20.86 -12.33
N ALA A 898 42.76 -22.14 -12.07
CA ALA A 898 43.71 -22.56 -11.03
C ALA A 898 45.17 -22.11 -11.26
N ALA A 899 45.46 -21.40 -12.36
CA ALA A 899 46.73 -20.71 -12.59
C ALA A 899 46.77 -19.30 -11.95
N ASP A 900 45.64 -18.61 -11.90
CA ASP A 900 45.55 -17.17 -11.58
C ASP A 900 45.36 -16.87 -10.09
N TRP A 901 45.26 -17.92 -9.25
CA TRP A 901 45.13 -17.78 -7.79
C TRP A 901 46.24 -16.91 -7.16
N LYS A 902 47.43 -16.89 -7.77
CA LYS A 902 48.54 -16.03 -7.34
C LYS A 902 48.26 -14.55 -7.59
N GLY A 903 47.68 -14.21 -8.75
CA GLY A 903 47.29 -12.83 -9.08
C GLY A 903 46.16 -12.36 -8.16
N ALA A 904 45.14 -13.21 -7.99
CA ALA A 904 44.05 -13.00 -7.03
C ALA A 904 44.54 -12.80 -5.58
N MET A 905 45.45 -13.65 -5.10
CA MET A 905 46.06 -13.52 -3.78
C MET A 905 46.92 -12.25 -3.68
N THR A 906 47.64 -11.87 -4.73
CA THR A 906 48.48 -10.66 -4.76
C THR A 906 47.64 -9.40 -4.65
N LEU A 907 46.58 -9.29 -5.45
CA LEU A 907 45.63 -8.16 -5.39
C LEU A 907 44.98 -8.07 -4.00
N ALA A 908 44.44 -9.18 -3.48
CA ALA A 908 43.84 -9.23 -2.15
C ALA A 908 44.85 -8.87 -1.04
N ALA A 909 46.09 -9.37 -1.11
CA ALA A 909 47.12 -9.11 -0.11
C ALA A 909 47.68 -7.68 -0.15
N VAL A 910 47.85 -7.08 -1.33
CA VAL A 910 48.28 -5.68 -1.47
C VAL A 910 47.22 -4.73 -0.90
N LEU A 911 45.95 -4.95 -1.23
CA LEU A 911 44.85 -4.14 -0.72
C LEU A 911 44.64 -4.35 0.79
N TYR A 912 44.73 -5.60 1.27
CA TYR A 912 44.73 -5.90 2.70
C TYR A 912 45.89 -5.21 3.43
N ALA A 913 47.10 -5.22 2.86
CA ALA A 913 48.27 -4.59 3.46
C ALA A 913 48.08 -3.08 3.69
N VAL A 914 47.38 -2.37 2.80
CA VAL A 914 47.03 -0.95 3.01
C VAL A 914 46.19 -0.76 4.28
N PHE A 915 45.14 -1.57 4.48
CA PHE A 915 44.28 -1.47 5.67
C PHE A 915 44.95 -2.00 6.94
N ALA A 916 45.70 -3.11 6.84
CA ALA A 916 46.44 -3.68 7.95
C ALA A 916 47.56 -2.74 8.42
N ALA A 917 48.26 -2.07 7.50
CA ALA A 917 49.31 -1.09 7.81
C ALA A 917 48.76 0.25 8.32
N TYR A 918 47.51 0.62 8.02
CA TYR A 918 46.91 1.90 8.40
C TYR A 918 47.08 2.28 9.90
N PRO A 919 46.77 1.42 10.90
CA PRO A 919 47.08 1.72 12.30
C PRO A 919 48.59 1.82 12.59
N PHE A 920 49.44 1.06 11.89
CA PHE A 920 50.91 1.14 12.07
C PHE A 920 51.51 2.43 11.50
N VAL A 921 51.03 2.93 10.35
CA VAL A 921 51.50 4.16 9.69
C VAL A 921 51.11 5.41 10.48
N LEU A 922 49.90 5.44 11.04
CA LEU A 922 49.46 6.53 11.91
C LEU A 922 50.16 6.47 13.28
N HIS A 923 50.38 5.27 13.81
CA HIS A 923 51.07 5.02 15.08
C HIS A 923 50.50 5.89 16.22
N ARG A 924 51.32 6.74 16.86
CA ARG A 924 50.88 7.67 17.92
C ARG A 924 49.77 8.63 17.49
N ARG A 925 49.65 8.96 16.19
CA ARG A 925 48.55 9.81 15.68
C ARG A 925 47.19 9.12 15.81
N ALA A 926 47.15 7.79 15.78
CA ALA A 926 45.94 6.99 16.00
C ALA A 926 45.69 6.63 17.48
N ARG A 927 46.42 7.24 18.44
CA ARG A 927 46.26 6.94 19.88
C ARG A 927 44.82 7.13 20.35
N ASP A 928 44.10 8.12 19.83
CA ASP A 928 42.79 8.52 20.37
C ASP A 928 41.62 8.21 19.40
N SER A 929 41.92 7.66 18.21
CA SER A 929 40.91 7.27 17.23
C SER A 929 40.67 5.75 17.19
N ARG A 930 39.42 5.35 16.96
CA ARG A 930 39.03 3.96 16.71
C ARG A 930 39.08 3.58 15.23
N ASP A 931 38.94 4.54 14.32
CA ASP A 931 38.76 4.27 12.87
C ASP A 931 39.86 3.41 12.24
N PRO A 932 41.17 3.61 12.52
CA PRO A 932 42.21 2.79 11.89
C PRO A 932 42.16 1.32 12.32
N TYR A 933 41.74 1.06 13.55
CA TYR A 933 41.61 -0.30 14.10
C TYR A 933 40.35 -0.99 13.58
N VAL A 934 39.22 -0.27 13.46
CA VAL A 934 37.99 -0.79 12.84
C VAL A 934 38.25 -1.11 11.36
N THR A 935 38.93 -0.22 10.64
CA THR A 935 39.30 -0.41 9.23
C THR A 935 40.20 -1.64 9.04
N ALA A 936 41.18 -1.88 9.92
CA ALA A 936 42.02 -3.07 9.87
C ALA A 936 41.25 -4.37 10.19
N VAL A 937 40.29 -4.35 11.11
CA VAL A 937 39.40 -5.49 11.40
C VAL A 937 38.52 -5.81 10.18
N LEU A 938 37.88 -4.79 9.57
CA LEU A 938 37.06 -4.97 8.37
C LEU A 938 37.88 -5.47 7.17
N GLY A 939 39.09 -4.92 6.98
CA GLY A 939 40.04 -5.38 5.98
C GLY A 939 40.42 -6.85 6.17
N SER A 940 40.53 -7.31 7.43
CA SER A 940 40.79 -8.74 7.73
C SER A 940 39.59 -9.61 7.41
N ILE A 941 38.36 -9.18 7.72
CA ILE A 941 37.14 -9.93 7.35
C ILE A 941 37.03 -10.08 5.83
N PHE A 942 37.36 -9.03 5.05
CA PHE A 942 37.48 -9.13 3.60
C PHE A 942 38.54 -10.15 3.20
N PHE A 943 39.77 -9.98 3.71
CA PHE A 943 40.90 -10.83 3.34
C PHE A 943 40.62 -12.31 3.60
N PHE A 944 39.92 -12.67 4.67
CA PHE A 944 39.50 -14.04 4.99
C PHE A 944 38.81 -14.71 3.80
N PHE A 945 37.78 -14.06 3.25
CA PHE A 945 37.00 -14.61 2.15
C PHE A 945 37.80 -14.68 0.86
N ALA A 946 38.56 -13.63 0.53
CA ALA A 946 39.33 -13.54 -0.70
C ALA A 946 40.59 -14.45 -0.71
N ALA A 947 41.22 -14.66 0.45
CA ALA A 947 42.29 -15.63 0.62
C ALA A 947 41.73 -17.06 0.58
N ARG A 948 40.56 -17.31 1.19
CA ARG A 948 39.93 -18.64 1.20
C ARG A 948 39.52 -19.08 -0.20
N SER A 949 38.91 -18.21 -1.00
CA SER A 949 38.59 -18.50 -2.41
C SER A 949 39.86 -18.76 -3.23
N ALA A 950 40.91 -17.96 -3.06
CA ALA A 950 42.19 -18.17 -3.74
C ALA A 950 42.87 -19.50 -3.34
N LEU A 951 42.87 -19.88 -2.05
CA LEU A 951 43.40 -21.18 -1.62
C LEU A 951 42.55 -22.36 -2.13
N LEU A 952 41.22 -22.21 -2.18
CA LEU A 952 40.32 -23.22 -2.76
C LEU A 952 40.62 -23.42 -4.26
N ALA A 953 40.77 -22.33 -5.02
CA ALA A 953 41.13 -22.38 -6.44
C ALA A 953 42.53 -22.99 -6.67
N GLY A 954 43.46 -22.78 -5.73
CA GLY A 954 44.78 -23.44 -5.70
C GLY A 954 44.78 -24.88 -5.16
N GLY A 955 43.63 -25.47 -4.81
CA GLY A 955 43.52 -26.85 -4.32
C GLY A 955 43.92 -27.07 -2.85
N LEU A 956 44.17 -26.03 -2.08
CA LEU A 956 44.77 -26.09 -0.73
C LEU A 956 43.73 -26.24 0.39
N GLN A 957 42.71 -27.09 0.19
CA GLN A 957 41.55 -27.18 1.10
C GLN A 957 41.91 -27.59 2.54
N ALA A 958 42.91 -28.47 2.70
CA ALA A 958 43.40 -28.92 4.00
C ALA A 958 44.01 -27.79 4.87
N TYR A 959 44.31 -26.63 4.27
CA TYR A 959 44.98 -25.50 4.92
C TYR A 959 44.07 -24.30 5.14
N ILE A 960 42.75 -24.40 4.90
CA ILE A 960 41.80 -23.29 5.08
C ILE A 960 41.83 -22.75 6.52
N GLY A 961 42.03 -23.61 7.52
CA GLY A 961 42.19 -23.22 8.93
C GLY A 961 43.39 -22.31 9.22
N ILE A 962 44.38 -22.23 8.33
CA ILE A 962 45.54 -21.32 8.51
C ILE A 962 45.11 -19.85 8.36
N ILE A 963 44.20 -19.52 7.44
CA ILE A 963 43.77 -18.13 7.19
C ILE A 963 43.25 -17.45 8.47
N PRO A 964 42.21 -17.95 9.15
CA PRO A 964 41.68 -17.30 10.35
C PRO A 964 42.68 -17.35 11.52
N VAL A 965 43.57 -18.34 11.56
CA VAL A 965 44.68 -18.35 12.54
C VAL A 965 45.68 -17.22 12.26
N THR A 966 46.04 -16.96 11.00
CA THR A 966 46.92 -15.84 10.64
C THR A 966 46.27 -14.48 10.89
N GLU A 967 44.97 -14.33 10.64
CA GLU A 967 44.23 -13.10 10.92
C GLU A 967 44.08 -12.87 12.43
N GLY A 968 43.79 -13.93 13.18
CA GLY A 968 43.82 -13.93 14.64
C GLY A 968 45.16 -13.45 15.19
N ALA A 969 46.27 -13.88 14.57
CA ALA A 969 47.62 -13.45 14.91
C ALA A 969 47.92 -11.99 14.49
N VAL A 970 47.50 -11.53 13.31
CA VAL A 970 47.65 -10.13 12.89
C VAL A 970 46.84 -9.20 13.80
N MET A 971 45.60 -9.57 14.17
CA MET A 971 44.81 -8.83 15.16
C MET A 971 45.46 -8.86 16.54
N ALA A 972 46.10 -9.96 16.96
CA ALA A 972 46.89 -10.00 18.19
C ALA A 972 48.13 -9.08 18.13
N LEU A 973 48.77 -8.91 16.97
CA LEU A 973 49.86 -7.94 16.78
C LEU A 973 49.36 -6.49 16.84
N VAL A 974 48.20 -6.18 16.23
CA VAL A 974 47.54 -4.87 16.34
C VAL A 974 47.16 -4.58 17.80
N LEU A 975 46.61 -5.57 18.51
CA LEU A 975 46.30 -5.48 19.95
C LEU A 975 47.56 -5.24 20.79
N ARG A 976 48.67 -5.93 20.49
CA ARG A 976 49.97 -5.73 21.14
C ARG A 976 50.54 -4.34 20.87
N GLN A 977 50.38 -3.80 19.67
CA GLN A 977 50.79 -2.42 19.35
C GLN A 977 49.93 -1.42 20.14
N LEU A 978 48.62 -1.60 20.14
CA LEU A 978 47.67 -0.76 20.87
C LEU A 978 47.98 -0.71 22.38
N LEU A 979 48.25 -1.87 22.99
CA LEU A 979 48.68 -1.98 24.40
C LEU A 979 50.04 -1.35 24.72
N ARG A 980 50.91 -1.15 23.72
CA ARG A 980 52.21 -0.46 23.83
C ARG A 980 52.11 1.05 23.62
N VAL A 981 51.18 1.51 22.78
CA VAL A 981 50.99 2.94 22.46
C VAL A 981 50.13 3.64 23.52
N GLN A 982 49.27 2.93 24.24
CA GLN A 982 48.50 3.47 25.37
C GLN A 982 49.04 3.02 26.75
N PRO A 983 49.42 3.97 27.62
CA PRO A 983 49.74 3.69 29.02
C PRO A 983 48.48 3.19 29.75
N ALA A 984 48.67 2.49 30.87
CA ALA A 984 47.64 1.63 31.46
C ALA A 984 46.40 2.37 31.99
N ASP A 985 46.58 3.63 32.35
CA ASP A 985 45.61 4.63 32.83
C ASP A 985 44.72 5.22 31.72
N GLU A 986 45.23 5.37 30.50
CA GLU A 986 44.52 5.99 29.37
C GLU A 986 43.93 4.98 28.35
N ARG A 987 43.76 3.72 28.74
CA ARG A 987 43.30 2.65 27.83
C ARG A 987 41.81 2.71 27.52
N ASP A 988 41.48 2.92 26.24
CA ASP A 988 40.11 2.72 25.74
C ASP A 988 39.78 1.22 25.71
N LEU A 989 39.12 0.75 26.77
CA LEU A 989 38.65 -0.62 26.93
C LEU A 989 37.76 -1.09 25.77
N GLY A 990 36.97 -0.20 25.15
CA GLY A 990 36.08 -0.57 24.05
C GLY A 990 36.85 -0.93 22.77
N ARG A 991 37.93 -0.20 22.48
CA ARG A 991 38.82 -0.47 21.35
C ARG A 991 39.72 -1.70 21.59
N LEU A 992 40.21 -1.88 22.81
CA LEU A 992 40.93 -3.10 23.19
C LEU A 992 40.02 -4.32 23.06
N ALA A 993 38.78 -4.24 23.55
CA ALA A 993 37.78 -5.29 23.42
C ALA A 993 37.44 -5.59 21.96
N LEU A 994 37.35 -4.59 21.07
CA LEU A 994 37.11 -4.79 19.65
C LEU A 994 38.20 -5.65 18.99
N VAL A 995 39.47 -5.28 19.13
CA VAL A 995 40.58 -5.99 18.47
C VAL A 995 40.80 -7.37 19.11
N ALA A 996 40.63 -7.49 20.43
CA ALA A 996 40.65 -8.78 21.12
C ALA A 996 39.50 -9.70 20.70
N ALA A 997 38.28 -9.17 20.55
CA ALA A 997 37.13 -9.93 20.08
C ALA A 997 37.29 -10.36 18.62
N ALA A 998 37.87 -9.53 17.75
CA ALA A 998 38.20 -9.93 16.39
C ALA A 998 39.19 -11.11 16.37
N SER A 999 40.29 -11.00 17.14
CA SER A 999 41.29 -12.06 17.30
C SER A 999 40.68 -13.39 17.80
N LEU A 1000 39.82 -13.32 18.83
CA LEU A 1000 39.11 -14.50 19.37
C LEU A 1000 38.09 -15.07 18.36
N SER A 1001 37.34 -14.22 17.66
CA SER A 1001 36.32 -14.65 16.70
C SER A 1001 36.93 -15.43 15.54
N PHE A 1002 38.07 -14.96 15.00
CA PHE A 1002 38.80 -15.70 13.97
C PHE A 1002 39.28 -17.06 14.51
N ALA A 1003 39.77 -17.14 15.76
CA ALA A 1003 40.14 -18.42 16.38
C ALA A 1003 38.94 -19.39 16.52
N THR A 1004 37.77 -18.92 16.98
CA THR A 1004 36.54 -19.72 17.07
C THR A 1004 36.08 -20.21 15.69
N VAL A 1005 36.16 -19.37 14.66
CA VAL A 1005 35.77 -19.70 13.27
C VAL A 1005 36.59 -20.86 12.68
N ALA A 1006 37.81 -21.11 13.16
CA ALA A 1006 38.61 -22.26 12.72
C ALA A 1006 37.95 -23.62 13.08
N ILE A 1007 37.17 -23.71 14.16
CA ILE A 1007 36.55 -24.96 14.64
C ILE A 1007 35.55 -25.53 13.61
N PRO A 1008 34.46 -24.83 13.21
CA PRO A 1008 33.52 -25.34 12.21
C PRO A 1008 34.07 -25.39 10.77
N LEU A 1009 35.22 -24.76 10.51
CA LEU A 1009 35.91 -24.89 9.22
C LEU A 1009 36.77 -26.18 9.12
N GLN A 1010 37.10 -26.81 10.25
CA GLN A 1010 38.00 -27.96 10.33
C GLN A 1010 37.32 -29.23 10.88
N LEU A 1011 36.23 -29.12 11.63
CA LEU A 1011 35.47 -30.24 12.24
C LEU A 1011 34.09 -30.44 11.60
N ASN A 1012 33.56 -31.68 11.66
CA ASN A 1012 32.34 -32.11 10.95
C ASN A 1012 31.20 -32.59 11.88
N ASN A 1013 29.96 -32.59 11.36
CA ASN A 1013 28.75 -33.19 11.94
C ASN A 1013 28.49 -32.87 13.44
N GLN A 1014 28.33 -33.90 14.28
CA GLN A 1014 28.06 -33.84 15.71
C GLN A 1014 29.19 -33.20 16.52
N TRP A 1015 30.44 -33.33 16.03
CA TRP A 1015 31.62 -32.74 16.69
C TRP A 1015 31.61 -31.22 16.69
N ILE A 1016 30.91 -30.58 15.74
CA ILE A 1016 30.70 -29.13 15.76
C ILE A 1016 29.82 -28.73 16.96
N THR A 1017 28.72 -29.45 17.20
CA THR A 1017 27.80 -29.16 18.32
C THR A 1017 28.50 -29.40 19.66
N ILE A 1018 29.27 -30.48 19.78
CA ILE A 1018 30.06 -30.82 20.98
C ILE A 1018 31.18 -29.79 21.19
N GLY A 1019 31.94 -29.46 20.14
CA GLY A 1019 33.02 -28.48 20.18
C GLY A 1019 32.54 -27.11 20.65
N TRP A 1020 31.42 -26.63 20.11
CA TRP A 1020 30.76 -25.44 20.63
C TRP A 1020 30.29 -25.63 22.08
N ALA A 1021 29.52 -26.68 22.43
CA ALA A 1021 29.06 -26.86 23.81
C ALA A 1021 30.21 -26.81 24.85
N LEU A 1022 31.37 -27.37 24.51
CA LEU A 1022 32.60 -27.30 25.31
C LEU A 1022 33.26 -25.91 25.29
N GLU A 1023 33.32 -25.23 24.15
CA GLU A 1023 33.81 -23.85 24.04
C GLU A 1023 32.96 -22.87 24.85
N GLY A 1024 31.63 -22.97 24.81
CA GLY A 1024 30.71 -22.15 25.61
C GLY A 1024 30.87 -22.38 27.12
N ALA A 1025 31.15 -23.62 27.52
CA ALA A 1025 31.52 -23.95 28.88
C ALA A 1025 32.91 -23.35 29.24
N ALA A 1026 33.91 -23.47 28.36
CA ALA A 1026 35.24 -22.89 28.55
C ALA A 1026 35.23 -21.35 28.63
N LEU A 1027 34.40 -20.68 27.83
CA LEU A 1027 34.15 -19.23 27.90
C LEU A 1027 33.44 -18.84 29.20
N SER A 1028 32.47 -19.65 29.68
CA SER A 1028 31.84 -19.47 31.00
C SER A 1028 32.85 -19.62 32.15
N TRP A 1029 33.81 -20.54 32.02
CA TRP A 1029 34.93 -20.69 32.94
C TRP A 1029 35.94 -19.53 32.86
N LEU A 1030 36.25 -19.05 31.65
CA LEU A 1030 37.15 -17.91 31.44
C LEU A 1030 36.53 -16.61 31.98
N TYR A 1031 35.22 -16.41 31.86
CA TYR A 1031 34.51 -15.28 32.44
C TYR A 1031 34.67 -15.21 33.98
N ARG A 1032 34.76 -16.36 34.66
CA ARG A 1032 35.08 -16.43 36.10
C ARG A 1032 36.50 -15.95 36.43
N ARG A 1033 37.44 -15.99 35.48
CA ARG A 1033 38.82 -15.48 35.62
C ARG A 1033 38.96 -14.03 35.18
N VAL A 1034 38.27 -13.64 34.11
CA VAL A 1034 38.28 -12.31 33.51
C VAL A 1034 36.82 -11.86 33.35
N PRO A 1035 36.25 -11.09 34.31
CA PRO A 1035 34.82 -10.79 34.38
C PRO A 1035 34.37 -9.72 33.37
N HIS A 1036 34.71 -9.87 32.09
CA HIS A 1036 34.32 -9.00 31.00
C HIS A 1036 33.00 -9.49 30.35
N LYS A 1037 31.96 -8.65 30.33
CA LYS A 1037 30.61 -9.05 29.85
C LYS A 1037 30.57 -9.57 28.41
N GLY A 1038 31.54 -9.21 27.56
CA GLY A 1038 31.68 -9.81 26.22
C GLY A 1038 31.90 -11.33 26.23
N LEU A 1039 32.61 -11.88 27.22
CA LEU A 1039 32.79 -13.34 27.37
C LEU A 1039 31.49 -14.02 27.81
N LEU A 1040 30.73 -13.38 28.69
CA LEU A 1040 29.39 -13.83 29.11
C LEU A 1040 28.43 -13.87 27.92
N TYR A 1041 28.43 -12.84 27.06
CA TYR A 1041 27.62 -12.80 25.84
C TYR A 1041 28.04 -13.89 24.84
N ALA A 1042 29.34 -14.09 24.61
CA ALA A 1042 29.85 -15.12 23.71
C ALA A 1042 29.46 -16.53 24.20
N ALA A 1043 29.67 -16.83 25.49
CA ALA A 1043 29.26 -18.09 26.10
C ALA A 1043 27.75 -18.32 25.99
N GLY A 1044 26.94 -17.30 26.31
CA GLY A 1044 25.48 -17.38 26.27
C GLY A 1044 24.91 -17.55 24.86
N ALA A 1045 25.43 -16.80 23.90
CA ALA A 1045 25.02 -16.91 22.49
C ALA A 1045 25.33 -18.30 21.94
N LEU A 1046 26.53 -18.81 22.20
CA LEU A 1046 27.00 -20.07 21.67
C LEU A 1046 26.29 -21.29 22.33
N LEU A 1047 26.05 -21.26 23.65
CA LEU A 1047 25.17 -22.23 24.32
C LEU A 1047 23.70 -22.14 23.84
N GLY A 1048 23.23 -20.93 23.51
CA GLY A 1048 21.92 -20.70 22.88
C GLY A 1048 21.81 -21.32 21.48
N VAL A 1049 22.86 -21.20 20.66
CA VAL A 1049 22.95 -21.87 19.35
C VAL A 1049 22.93 -23.39 19.51
N VAL A 1050 23.65 -23.94 20.50
CA VAL A 1050 23.59 -25.38 20.83
C VAL A 1050 22.17 -25.79 21.23
N PHE A 1051 21.48 -25.03 22.09
CA PHE A 1051 20.08 -25.30 22.45
C PHE A 1051 19.17 -25.32 21.22
N VAL A 1052 19.23 -24.28 20.38
CA VAL A 1052 18.43 -24.19 19.14
C VAL A 1052 18.74 -25.35 18.19
N ARG A 1053 20.02 -25.73 18.03
CA ARG A 1053 20.45 -26.83 17.15
C ARG A 1053 19.99 -28.21 17.63
N LEU A 1054 19.75 -28.40 18.93
CA LEU A 1054 19.20 -29.65 19.47
C LEU A 1054 17.66 -29.65 19.57
N ALA A 1055 17.06 -28.50 19.86
CA ALA A 1055 15.63 -28.41 20.13
C ALA A 1055 14.77 -28.09 18.89
N LEU A 1056 15.32 -27.36 17.91
CA LEU A 1056 14.55 -26.76 16.81
C LEU A 1056 15.05 -27.13 15.40
N ASN A 1057 16.18 -27.85 15.27
CA ASN A 1057 16.72 -28.25 13.97
C ASN A 1057 16.42 -29.73 13.66
N PRO A 1058 15.47 -30.05 12.77
CA PRO A 1058 15.16 -31.44 12.41
C PRO A 1058 16.29 -32.13 11.63
N ALA A 1059 17.22 -31.38 11.02
CA ALA A 1059 18.34 -31.97 10.29
C ALA A 1059 19.33 -32.73 11.20
N ILE A 1060 19.19 -32.64 12.52
CA ILE A 1060 19.95 -33.51 13.42
C ILE A 1060 19.66 -35.00 13.18
N PHE A 1061 18.43 -35.38 12.84
CA PHE A 1061 18.07 -36.80 12.65
C PHE A 1061 18.71 -37.46 11.41
N ILE A 1062 19.45 -36.70 10.59
CA ILE A 1062 20.15 -37.17 9.37
C ILE A 1062 21.68 -36.94 9.39
N TYR A 1063 22.26 -36.45 10.51
CA TYR A 1063 23.72 -36.20 10.57
C TYR A 1063 24.57 -37.48 10.59
N GLU A 1064 24.06 -38.53 11.22
CA GLU A 1064 24.66 -39.87 11.29
C GLU A 1064 23.51 -40.89 11.23
N PRO A 1065 23.67 -42.02 10.52
CA PRO A 1065 22.65 -43.07 10.46
C PRO A 1065 22.32 -43.62 11.86
N ARG A 1066 21.10 -44.15 12.00
CA ARG A 1066 20.61 -44.75 13.25
C ARG A 1066 21.54 -45.86 13.74
N GLY A 1067 22.00 -45.75 14.99
CA GLY A 1067 22.88 -46.73 15.62
C GLY A 1067 22.18 -48.07 15.89
N SER A 1068 22.97 -49.16 15.96
CA SER A 1068 22.45 -50.51 16.21
C SER A 1068 21.95 -50.74 17.65
N MET A 1069 22.39 -49.91 18.60
CA MET A 1069 21.96 -49.95 20.00
C MET A 1069 20.74 -49.05 20.21
N ARG A 1070 19.61 -49.64 20.60
CA ARG A 1070 18.30 -48.95 20.75
C ARG A 1070 18.20 -47.93 21.89
N ILE A 1071 19.18 -47.87 22.79
CA ILE A 1071 19.17 -46.96 23.97
C ILE A 1071 20.48 -46.16 24.04
N ILE A 1072 21.64 -46.82 23.84
CA ILE A 1072 22.95 -46.14 23.79
C ILE A 1072 23.22 -45.71 22.33
N ASN A 1073 22.43 -44.77 21.85
CA ASN A 1073 22.55 -44.22 20.50
C ASN A 1073 23.32 -42.88 20.51
N TRP A 1074 23.52 -42.29 19.33
CA TRP A 1074 24.30 -41.05 19.20
C TRP A 1074 23.52 -39.79 19.60
N TYR A 1075 22.18 -39.83 19.53
CA TYR A 1075 21.30 -38.80 20.08
C TYR A 1075 21.48 -38.71 21.60
N LEU A 1076 21.50 -39.84 22.31
CA LEU A 1076 21.72 -39.89 23.75
C LEU A 1076 23.00 -39.15 24.14
N TYR A 1077 24.18 -39.51 23.62
CA TYR A 1077 25.41 -38.84 24.03
C TYR A 1077 25.49 -37.37 23.59
N THR A 1078 24.92 -37.01 22.44
CA THR A 1078 24.96 -35.62 21.95
C THR A 1078 24.05 -34.71 22.77
N TYR A 1079 22.82 -35.12 23.03
CA TYR A 1079 21.87 -34.37 23.84
C TYR A 1079 22.30 -34.33 25.31
N LEU A 1080 22.83 -35.44 25.85
CA LEU A 1080 23.31 -35.51 27.23
C LEU A 1080 24.57 -34.66 27.46
N THR A 1081 25.59 -34.73 26.58
CA THR A 1081 26.81 -33.91 26.75
C THR A 1081 26.51 -32.42 26.67
N CYS A 1082 25.63 -32.00 25.76
CA CYS A 1082 25.22 -30.60 25.65
C CYS A 1082 24.36 -30.16 26.84
N GLY A 1083 23.43 -30.99 27.30
CA GLY A 1083 22.66 -30.74 28.53
C GLY A 1083 23.55 -30.61 29.76
N VAL A 1084 24.55 -31.48 29.90
CA VAL A 1084 25.58 -31.40 30.95
C VAL A 1084 26.42 -30.13 30.82
N ALA A 1085 26.85 -29.74 29.61
CA ALA A 1085 27.58 -28.50 29.38
C ALA A 1085 26.76 -27.25 29.79
N MET A 1086 25.45 -27.24 29.52
CA MET A 1086 24.54 -26.18 30.00
C MET A 1086 24.42 -26.15 31.53
N LEU A 1087 24.30 -27.31 32.19
CA LEU A 1087 24.23 -27.41 33.64
C LEU A 1087 25.56 -27.02 34.33
N LEU A 1088 26.71 -27.40 33.74
CA LEU A 1088 28.04 -26.99 34.21
C LEU A 1088 28.24 -25.49 34.04
N SER A 1089 27.83 -24.93 32.90
CA SER A 1089 27.87 -23.48 32.66
C SER A 1089 26.99 -22.74 33.65
N ALA A 1090 25.76 -23.21 33.90
CA ALA A 1090 24.88 -22.67 34.94
C ALA A 1090 25.52 -22.69 36.34
N ARG A 1091 26.20 -23.79 36.69
CA ARG A 1091 26.92 -23.95 37.97
C ARG A 1091 28.12 -23.01 38.11
N TRP A 1092 28.89 -22.76 37.04
CA TRP A 1092 30.01 -21.82 37.10
C TRP A 1092 29.52 -20.37 37.16
N LEU A 1093 28.52 -20.04 36.35
CA LEU A 1093 27.95 -18.70 36.25
C LEU A 1093 27.19 -18.26 37.49
N SER A 1094 26.57 -19.19 38.24
CA SER A 1094 25.88 -18.87 39.51
C SER A 1094 26.77 -18.23 40.58
N THR A 1095 28.10 -18.30 40.42
CA THR A 1095 29.10 -17.65 41.29
C THR A 1095 29.56 -16.27 40.79
N THR A 1096 28.93 -15.72 39.74
CA THR A 1096 29.33 -14.47 39.06
C THR A 1096 28.13 -13.54 38.77
N ASP A 1097 28.36 -12.29 38.33
CA ASP A 1097 27.28 -11.42 37.83
C ASP A 1097 26.87 -11.83 36.40
N ASP A 1098 26.19 -12.96 36.30
CA ASP A 1098 25.74 -13.60 35.06
C ASP A 1098 24.51 -12.95 34.40
N ARG A 1099 24.25 -11.67 34.70
CA ARG A 1099 23.14 -10.89 34.12
C ARG A 1099 23.58 -10.22 32.82
N ILE A 1100 23.03 -10.75 31.72
CA ILE A 1100 23.18 -10.20 30.37
C ILE A 1100 22.61 -8.77 30.28
N ALA A 1101 21.40 -8.54 30.79
CA ALA A 1101 20.77 -7.22 30.85
C ALA A 1101 19.79 -7.14 32.03
N PRO A 1102 19.45 -5.94 32.55
CA PRO A 1102 18.57 -5.79 33.72
C PRO A 1102 17.19 -6.47 33.65
N PRO A 1103 16.46 -6.49 32.51
CA PRO A 1103 15.17 -7.19 32.42
C PRO A 1103 15.31 -8.69 32.09
N VAL A 1104 16.52 -9.17 31.78
CA VAL A 1104 16.76 -10.57 31.37
C VAL A 1104 17.06 -11.40 32.63
N PRO A 1105 16.42 -12.57 32.82
CA PRO A 1105 16.76 -13.47 33.93
C PRO A 1105 18.23 -13.91 33.90
N ARG A 1106 18.78 -14.23 35.07
CA ARG A 1106 20.16 -14.72 35.21
C ARG A 1106 20.42 -15.92 34.32
N MET A 1107 21.56 -15.98 33.63
CA MET A 1107 21.84 -17.09 32.70
C MET A 1107 21.86 -18.45 33.42
N SER A 1108 22.35 -18.50 34.66
CA SER A 1108 22.28 -19.64 35.58
C SER A 1108 20.87 -20.09 35.98
N SER A 1109 19.84 -19.23 35.80
CA SER A 1109 18.43 -19.58 36.00
C SER A 1109 17.73 -20.07 34.74
N VAL A 1110 18.23 -19.71 33.55
CA VAL A 1110 17.65 -20.10 32.25
C VAL A 1110 18.24 -21.41 31.73
N LEU A 1111 19.56 -21.57 31.80
CA LEU A 1111 20.28 -22.76 31.32
C LEU A 1111 19.73 -24.10 31.86
N PRO A 1112 19.30 -24.23 33.14
CA PRO A 1112 18.65 -25.43 33.63
C PRO A 1112 17.30 -25.73 32.96
N ALA A 1113 16.51 -24.71 32.62
CA ALA A 1113 15.24 -24.89 31.90
C ALA A 1113 15.50 -25.34 30.45
N CYS A 1114 16.51 -24.76 29.78
CA CYS A 1114 16.97 -25.23 28.48
C CYS A 1114 17.41 -26.71 28.52
N ALA A 1115 18.19 -27.11 29.53
CA ALA A 1115 18.59 -28.50 29.71
C ALA A 1115 17.37 -29.45 29.90
N VAL A 1116 16.37 -29.07 30.72
CA VAL A 1116 15.14 -29.87 30.90
C VAL A 1116 14.34 -30.01 29.61
N ILE A 1117 14.26 -28.97 28.78
CA ILE A 1117 13.58 -29.04 27.47
C ILE A 1117 14.34 -29.97 26.51
N VAL A 1118 15.68 -29.87 26.45
CA VAL A 1118 16.52 -30.78 25.64
C VAL A 1118 16.34 -32.24 26.07
N LEU A 1119 16.20 -32.50 27.37
CA LEU A 1119 15.92 -33.85 27.91
C LEU A 1119 14.48 -34.33 27.63
N PHE A 1120 13.48 -33.44 27.62
CA PHE A 1120 12.12 -33.80 27.19
C PHE A 1120 12.04 -34.11 25.69
N ILE A 1121 12.80 -33.38 24.87
CA ILE A 1121 12.90 -33.66 23.44
C ILE A 1121 13.58 -35.02 23.22
N LEU A 1122 14.69 -35.29 23.94
CA LEU A 1122 15.34 -36.61 23.93
C LEU A 1122 14.35 -37.74 24.26
N LEU A 1123 13.50 -37.60 25.30
CA LEU A 1123 12.46 -38.59 25.61
C LEU A 1123 11.53 -38.88 24.41
N ASN A 1124 11.09 -37.85 23.71
CA ASN A 1124 10.20 -38.02 22.55
C ASN A 1124 10.95 -38.64 21.35
N VAL A 1125 12.23 -38.31 21.17
CA VAL A 1125 13.11 -38.92 20.16
C VAL A 1125 13.32 -40.41 20.44
N GLU A 1126 13.58 -40.81 21.69
CA GLU A 1126 13.73 -42.22 22.08
C GLU A 1126 12.42 -43.02 21.89
N VAL A 1127 11.25 -42.45 22.21
CA VAL A 1127 9.94 -43.08 21.92
C VAL A 1127 9.73 -43.22 20.42
N ALA A 1128 10.08 -42.21 19.62
CA ALA A 1128 9.97 -42.28 18.17
C ALA A 1128 10.93 -43.30 17.55
N ASP A 1129 12.18 -43.39 18.04
CA ASP A 1129 13.15 -44.40 17.61
C ASP A 1129 12.65 -45.82 17.95
N PHE A 1130 12.12 -46.04 19.14
CA PHE A 1130 11.58 -47.33 19.57
C PHE A 1130 10.49 -47.88 18.63
N TYR A 1131 9.58 -47.02 18.16
CA TYR A 1131 8.53 -47.40 17.20
C TYR A 1131 8.94 -47.25 15.72
N ALA A 1132 10.14 -46.75 15.41
CA ALA A 1132 10.61 -46.59 14.03
C ALA A 1132 11.07 -47.92 13.42
N SER A 1133 10.47 -48.27 12.28
CA SER A 1133 10.77 -49.50 11.51
C SER A 1133 11.78 -49.28 10.36
N GLY A 1134 12.46 -48.14 10.30
CA GLY A 1134 13.36 -47.75 9.21
C GLY A 1134 14.68 -47.13 9.68
N PRO A 1135 15.54 -46.70 8.73
CA PRO A 1135 16.83 -46.05 9.04
C PRO A 1135 16.68 -44.60 9.55
N GLU A 1136 15.50 -44.01 9.39
CA GLU A 1136 15.15 -42.66 9.84
C GLU A 1136 14.04 -42.70 10.91
N ILE A 1137 14.09 -41.75 11.84
CA ILE A 1137 13.08 -41.58 12.89
C ILE A 1137 11.87 -40.82 12.29
N THR A 1138 10.64 -41.35 12.46
CA THR A 1138 9.42 -40.65 12.02
C THR A 1138 8.38 -40.54 13.14
N PHE A 1139 7.92 -39.32 13.39
CA PHE A 1139 6.86 -39.03 14.37
C PHE A 1139 5.48 -39.23 13.71
N ARG A 1140 4.81 -40.36 14.00
CA ARG A 1140 3.49 -40.70 13.47
C ARG A 1140 2.47 -40.72 14.61
N PHE A 1141 1.34 -40.04 14.40
CA PHE A 1141 0.19 -39.99 15.32
C PHE A 1141 -1.06 -40.49 14.61
N GLY A 1142 -1.97 -41.13 15.34
CA GLY A 1142 -3.25 -41.64 14.82
C GLY A 1142 -3.16 -42.94 14.00
N VAL A 1143 -1.99 -43.58 13.92
CA VAL A 1143 -1.78 -44.80 13.12
C VAL A 1143 -2.09 -46.07 13.92
N THR A 1144 -1.70 -46.11 15.20
CA THR A 1144 -2.07 -47.19 16.12
C THR A 1144 -2.39 -46.61 17.49
N LEU A 1145 -3.49 -47.04 18.07
CA LEU A 1145 -3.90 -46.64 19.42
C LEU A 1145 -2.80 -46.91 20.46
N ALA A 1146 -2.02 -47.98 20.29
CA ALA A 1146 -0.90 -48.31 21.15
C ALA A 1146 0.25 -47.28 21.12
N GLN A 1147 0.60 -46.75 19.95
CA GLN A 1147 1.63 -45.71 19.83
C GLN A 1147 1.16 -44.39 20.44
N ASP A 1148 -0.07 -43.97 20.15
CA ASP A 1148 -0.64 -42.73 20.68
C ASP A 1148 -0.81 -42.74 22.20
N LEU A 1149 -1.22 -43.89 22.77
CA LEU A 1149 -1.26 -44.12 24.21
C LEU A 1149 0.14 -44.14 24.84
N THR A 1150 1.16 -44.67 24.15
CA THR A 1150 2.53 -44.72 24.71
C THR A 1150 3.13 -43.32 24.85
N TYR A 1151 2.91 -42.41 23.89
CA TYR A 1151 3.24 -40.99 24.07
C TYR A 1151 2.51 -40.38 25.28
N THR A 1152 1.20 -40.63 25.41
CA THR A 1152 0.39 -40.16 26.55
C THR A 1152 0.93 -40.66 27.89
N ILE A 1153 1.35 -41.93 27.98
CA ILE A 1153 1.96 -42.52 29.19
C ILE A 1153 3.34 -41.90 29.47
N CYS A 1154 4.23 -41.80 28.48
CA CYS A 1154 5.55 -41.21 28.67
C CYS A 1154 5.50 -39.74 29.10
N TRP A 1155 4.55 -38.96 28.57
CA TRP A 1155 4.32 -37.57 29.00
C TRP A 1155 3.79 -37.50 30.44
N LEU A 1156 2.90 -38.41 30.84
CA LEU A 1156 2.42 -38.50 32.22
C LEU A 1156 3.56 -38.87 33.19
N VAL A 1157 4.41 -39.83 32.84
CA VAL A 1157 5.57 -40.25 33.64
C VAL A 1157 6.61 -39.14 33.75
N PHE A 1158 6.93 -38.45 32.65
CA PHE A 1158 7.84 -37.30 32.68
C PHE A 1158 7.26 -36.12 33.49
N GLY A 1159 5.96 -35.84 33.35
CA GLY A 1159 5.26 -34.85 34.15
C GLY A 1159 5.30 -35.18 35.65
N LEU A 1160 5.09 -36.44 36.02
CA LEU A 1160 5.19 -36.89 37.41
C LEU A 1160 6.63 -36.79 37.94
N GLY A 1161 7.64 -37.19 37.15
CA GLY A 1161 9.05 -37.03 37.50
C GLY A 1161 9.48 -35.57 37.67
N LEU A 1162 9.01 -34.69 36.78
CA LEU A 1162 9.22 -33.24 36.88
C LEU A 1162 8.51 -32.63 38.10
N LEU A 1163 7.32 -33.13 38.47
CA LEU A 1163 6.62 -32.75 39.69
C LEU A 1163 7.43 -33.14 40.93
N THR A 1164 7.91 -34.39 40.99
CA THR A 1164 8.75 -34.91 42.09
C THR A 1164 10.05 -34.11 42.22
N ALA A 1165 10.76 -33.87 41.11
CA ALA A 1165 11.98 -33.05 41.11
C ALA A 1165 11.67 -31.58 41.50
N GLY A 1166 10.57 -31.01 41.03
CA GLY A 1166 10.13 -29.66 41.38
C GLY A 1166 9.73 -29.51 42.85
N ILE A 1167 9.20 -30.56 43.48
CA ILE A 1167 8.95 -30.63 44.92
C ILE A 1167 10.27 -30.71 45.68
N TYR A 1168 11.14 -31.66 45.33
CA TYR A 1168 12.41 -31.89 46.04
C TYR A 1168 13.38 -30.71 45.94
N LEU A 1169 13.49 -30.09 44.76
CA LEU A 1169 14.29 -28.89 44.51
C LEU A 1169 13.58 -27.58 44.92
N HIS A 1170 12.43 -27.66 45.60
CA HIS A 1170 11.65 -26.52 46.10
C HIS A 1170 11.27 -25.48 45.01
N ASN A 1171 11.24 -25.90 43.74
CA ASN A 1171 11.10 -25.01 42.60
C ASN A 1171 9.64 -24.83 42.17
N ARG A 1172 9.04 -23.68 42.51
CA ARG A 1172 7.65 -23.33 42.17
C ARG A 1172 7.34 -23.44 40.67
N SER A 1173 8.24 -22.99 39.79
CA SER A 1173 7.99 -23.04 38.34
C SER A 1173 8.02 -24.46 37.78
N GLY A 1174 8.91 -25.32 38.30
CA GLY A 1174 8.96 -26.75 37.96
C GLY A 1174 7.66 -27.48 38.30
N ARG A 1175 7.06 -27.19 39.47
CA ARG A 1175 5.77 -27.78 39.87
C ARG A 1175 4.61 -27.33 38.97
N ILE A 1176 4.57 -26.05 38.58
CA ILE A 1176 3.52 -25.51 37.69
C ILE A 1176 3.64 -26.14 36.29
N ALA A 1177 4.86 -26.22 35.74
CA ALA A 1177 5.10 -26.85 34.45
C ALA A 1177 4.66 -28.33 34.42
N ALA A 1178 4.92 -29.07 35.50
CA ALA A 1178 4.50 -30.45 35.64
C ALA A 1178 2.97 -30.61 35.68
N VAL A 1179 2.25 -29.79 36.47
CA VAL A 1179 0.78 -29.83 36.54
C VAL A 1179 0.13 -29.49 35.19
N ALA A 1180 0.68 -28.51 34.46
CA ALA A 1180 0.20 -28.15 33.12
C ALA A 1180 0.36 -29.31 32.11
N LEU A 1181 1.51 -30.01 32.15
CA LEU A 1181 1.76 -31.17 31.28
C LEU A 1181 0.78 -32.32 31.56
N ILE A 1182 0.46 -32.58 32.83
CA ILE A 1182 -0.51 -33.61 33.23
C ILE A 1182 -1.92 -33.26 32.72
N ALA A 1183 -2.38 -32.02 32.89
CA ALA A 1183 -3.71 -31.59 32.43
C ALA A 1183 -3.88 -31.63 30.90
N LEU A 1184 -2.82 -31.25 30.16
CA LEU A 1184 -2.77 -31.37 28.69
C LEU A 1184 -2.91 -32.84 28.25
N THR A 1185 -2.18 -33.73 28.93
CA THR A 1185 -2.19 -35.18 28.68
C THR A 1185 -3.59 -35.78 28.89
N THR A 1186 -4.32 -35.33 29.92
CA THR A 1186 -5.72 -35.78 30.17
C THR A 1186 -6.71 -35.29 29.11
N SER A 1187 -6.59 -34.04 28.64
CA SER A 1187 -7.49 -33.48 27.62
C SER A 1187 -7.33 -34.18 26.26
N LYS A 1188 -6.09 -34.54 25.89
CA LYS A 1188 -5.79 -35.30 24.66
C LYS A 1188 -6.59 -36.60 24.61
N ALA A 1189 -6.61 -37.35 25.71
CA ALA A 1189 -7.26 -38.67 25.77
C ALA A 1189 -8.75 -38.63 25.39
N PHE A 1190 -9.53 -37.68 25.93
CA PHE A 1190 -10.97 -37.63 25.68
C PHE A 1190 -11.34 -37.02 24.33
N LEU A 1191 -10.58 -36.03 23.84
CA LEU A 1191 -10.89 -35.31 22.60
C LEU A 1191 -10.36 -35.98 21.33
N TYR A 1192 -9.23 -36.68 21.42
CA TYR A 1192 -8.57 -37.32 20.28
C TYR A 1192 -8.70 -38.84 20.35
N ASP A 1193 -8.27 -39.46 21.46
CA ASP A 1193 -8.19 -40.92 21.56
C ASP A 1193 -9.60 -41.59 21.65
N LEU A 1194 -10.62 -40.89 22.20
CA LEU A 1194 -12.00 -41.40 22.39
C LEU A 1194 -13.06 -40.90 21.38
N ALA A 1195 -12.77 -39.91 20.54
CA ALA A 1195 -13.77 -39.27 19.66
C ALA A 1195 -14.14 -40.09 18.40
N SER A 1196 -13.48 -41.24 18.19
CA SER A 1196 -13.64 -42.15 17.05
C SER A 1196 -14.94 -42.97 17.03
N LEU A 1197 -15.82 -42.80 18.02
CA LEU A 1197 -17.07 -43.56 18.18
C LEU A 1197 -18.31 -42.86 17.57
N GLY A 1198 -19.25 -43.63 17.03
CA GLY A 1198 -20.38 -43.13 16.21
C GLY A 1198 -21.75 -43.04 16.91
N GLY A 1199 -22.68 -42.27 16.33
CA GLY A 1199 -24.09 -42.23 16.76
C GLY A 1199 -24.31 -41.63 18.16
N LEU A 1200 -25.19 -42.26 18.96
CA LEU A 1200 -25.48 -41.86 20.35
C LEU A 1200 -24.23 -41.81 21.23
N TYR A 1201 -23.20 -42.62 20.94
CA TYR A 1201 -21.92 -42.60 21.66
C TYR A 1201 -21.15 -41.28 21.48
N ARG A 1202 -21.35 -40.55 20.37
CA ARG A 1202 -20.80 -39.21 20.18
C ARG A 1202 -21.49 -38.17 21.07
N VAL A 1203 -22.78 -38.33 21.32
CA VAL A 1203 -23.50 -37.49 22.29
C VAL A 1203 -23.02 -37.83 23.72
N GLY A 1204 -22.82 -39.12 24.01
CA GLY A 1204 -22.29 -39.59 25.29
C GLY A 1204 -20.87 -39.14 25.61
N SER A 1205 -19.93 -39.17 24.65
CA SER A 1205 -18.54 -38.75 24.89
C SER A 1205 -18.40 -37.24 25.13
N LEU A 1206 -19.21 -36.42 24.45
CA LEU A 1206 -19.30 -34.97 24.69
C LEU A 1206 -19.83 -34.66 26.10
N VAL A 1207 -20.78 -35.45 26.61
CA VAL A 1207 -21.27 -35.35 28.00
C VAL A 1207 -20.19 -35.80 29.00
N GLY A 1208 -19.47 -36.89 28.72
CA GLY A 1208 -18.38 -37.38 29.59
C GLY A 1208 -17.20 -36.39 29.72
N LEU A 1209 -16.82 -35.75 28.62
CA LEU A 1209 -15.80 -34.69 28.60
C LEU A 1209 -16.20 -33.50 29.48
N ALA A 1210 -17.46 -33.05 29.38
CA ALA A 1210 -17.97 -31.94 30.17
C ALA A 1210 -17.90 -32.20 31.69
N VAL A 1211 -18.13 -33.44 32.12
CA VAL A 1211 -18.00 -33.85 33.53
C VAL A 1211 -16.52 -33.87 33.97
N SER A 1212 -15.63 -34.47 33.17
CA SER A 1212 -14.20 -34.59 33.51
C SER A 1212 -13.50 -33.23 33.65
N LEU A 1213 -13.74 -32.30 32.71
CA LEU A 1213 -13.16 -30.95 32.76
C LEU A 1213 -13.70 -30.13 33.96
N SER A 1214 -14.96 -30.34 34.35
CA SER A 1214 -15.52 -29.72 35.55
C SER A 1214 -14.83 -30.20 36.84
N LEU A 1215 -14.47 -31.48 36.92
CA LEU A 1215 -13.74 -32.02 38.08
C LEU A 1215 -12.29 -31.52 38.16
N VAL A 1216 -11.60 -31.38 37.02
CA VAL A 1216 -10.23 -30.81 36.97
C VAL A 1216 -10.23 -29.32 37.34
N ALA A 1217 -11.23 -28.54 36.89
CA ALA A 1217 -11.42 -27.15 37.29
C ALA A 1217 -11.56 -27.01 38.82
N LEU A 1218 -12.36 -27.88 39.45
CA LEU A 1218 -12.53 -27.92 40.91
C LEU A 1218 -11.24 -28.31 41.65
N ALA A 1219 -10.43 -29.23 41.10
CA ALA A 1219 -9.16 -29.65 41.70
C ALA A 1219 -8.10 -28.54 41.66
N LEU A 1220 -7.96 -27.83 40.53
CA LEU A 1220 -7.11 -26.64 40.40
C LEU A 1220 -7.47 -25.56 41.44
N GLN A 1221 -8.78 -25.31 41.58
CA GLN A 1221 -9.30 -24.33 42.54
C GLN A 1221 -9.03 -24.71 44.00
N LYS A 1222 -8.99 -26.01 44.33
CA LYS A 1222 -8.78 -26.50 45.70
C LYS A 1222 -7.30 -26.64 46.11
N PHE A 1223 -6.41 -27.05 45.19
CA PHE A 1223 -5.03 -27.44 45.54
C PHE A 1223 -3.93 -26.50 45.04
N VAL A 1224 -4.23 -25.59 44.10
CA VAL A 1224 -3.22 -24.65 43.55
C VAL A 1224 -3.47 -23.20 44.01
N LEU A 1225 -4.74 -22.78 44.12
CA LEU A 1225 -5.11 -21.41 44.47
C LEU A 1225 -5.25 -21.13 45.97
N LEU A 1226 -5.27 -22.15 46.82
CA LEU A 1226 -5.32 -22.02 48.29
C LEU A 1226 -3.98 -22.39 48.92
N ALA A 1227 -3.02 -21.46 48.84
CA ALA A 1227 -1.89 -21.40 49.77
C ALA A 1227 -2.29 -20.56 51.01
N PRO A 1228 -1.66 -20.76 52.19
CA PRO A 1228 -2.15 -20.16 53.44
C PRO A 1228 -2.07 -18.64 53.42
N ARG A 1229 -3.09 -17.99 53.99
CA ARG A 1229 -2.96 -16.58 54.42
C ARG A 1229 -1.97 -16.55 55.59
N GLU A 1230 -0.94 -15.73 55.46
CA GLU A 1230 -0.11 -15.32 56.61
C GLU A 1230 -1.02 -14.69 57.66
N GLN A 1231 -0.80 -15.04 58.93
CA GLN A 1231 -1.45 -14.37 60.06
C GLN A 1231 -0.84 -12.97 60.24
N PRO A 1232 -1.62 -12.00 60.73
CA PRO A 1232 -1.27 -10.57 60.70
C PRO A 1232 -0.09 -10.18 61.59
#